data_AF-A0A6V2KSM5-F1
#
_entry.id   AF-A0A6V2KSM5-F1
#
_cell.length_a   1.000
_cell.length_b   1.000
_cell.length_c   1.000
_cell.angle_alpha   90.00
_cell.angle_beta   90.00
_cell.angle_gamma   90.00
#
_symmetry.space_group_name_H-M   'P 1'
#
loop_
_entity.id
_entity.type
_entity.pdbx_description
1 polymer ?
#
loop_
_entity_poly.entity_id
_entity_poly.type
_entity_poly.pdbx_seq_one_letter_code
_entity_poly.pdbx_strand_id
1 'polypeptide(L)'
;MAGRFHGQQTLPSADSASGLATHLALFVNMHLPPPSSPNADHDRATLWATIYYCLRCGDACAALITLQNAPSNIAIPQPFHTVFTQLANYQTSHDAKSLFFTPSPSSSNNNTHQPPASLAAIISPQTRIALVELYHTVKTRSRSTTDHNTATNEDNDTEIMFQLASLALLSLAEPLTSSSTNSPSSPAANVIQTIEDYIFASLWMAYHQTPSNFPSTTTSCEEHVAQLGQLLQHWGPSYFEGTDDSSNSVPSSGGWAYAFPLLLAQQYNTALTHLAEVGSGTGLLQATHLGLIMYHAGIPLYDFNLQPSQLEESKQNDKDASGKQLLSKLIVSYASAFQTADPKTALEYLVRLPDPTSTGTATASIGQFAKKQIRRLLLETRAFEPLAGKVSSNGSRESATDTSATPSSSLPAMDCYFSSAEVSSILADAAVDTLREGNKADAAELFALAGRYGSLLSLLNCELASHLVDVSPGEGGGSGEQLQQQQESEERRFWRNAALHFHSLHLAHGRTHVVEVLEKEGNLALGNTFQLLMNLMVFFDRCRDQHWEDAWTLIDSLLLLPQAEVEMTRKVEAFHCLDNVLQHSFHHIALASMECLYHQHSNLKSSLGRGQSASAAGATEQRLMELRGRGRLLVTFVGLIQMRSSTDTNARIARMEAYMM
;
A
#
# COMPACT_ATOMS: atom_id res chain seq x y z
N MET A 1 18.49 24.74 -20.08
CA MET A 1 19.58 25.70 -20.44
C MET A 1 20.73 25.73 -19.41
N ALA A 2 20.49 25.74 -18.09
CA ALA A 2 21.55 25.89 -17.08
C ALA A 2 22.68 24.84 -17.10
N GLY A 3 22.42 23.60 -17.54
CA GLY A 3 23.45 22.54 -17.61
C GLY A 3 24.43 22.64 -18.78
N ARG A 4 24.13 23.43 -19.84
CA ARG A 4 24.98 23.52 -21.05
C ARG A 4 25.95 24.70 -21.06
N PHE A 5 25.78 25.67 -20.16
CA PHE A 5 26.64 26.86 -20.05
C PHE A 5 27.80 26.70 -19.05
N HIS A 6 27.92 25.56 -18.36
CA HIS A 6 28.91 25.35 -17.30
C HIS A 6 30.38 25.29 -17.76
N GLY A 7 30.67 25.54 -19.04
CA GLY A 7 31.99 25.35 -19.63
C GLY A 7 32.76 26.58 -20.09
N GLN A 8 32.14 27.70 -20.47
CA GLN A 8 32.86 28.82 -21.09
C GLN A 8 32.26 30.21 -20.83
N GLN A 9 33.14 31.12 -20.39
CA GLN A 9 33.02 32.58 -20.25
C GLN A 9 32.17 33.14 -19.08
N THR A 10 32.70 34.21 -18.46
CA THR A 10 32.03 35.05 -17.45
C THR A 10 30.87 35.80 -18.10
N LEU A 11 29.70 35.17 -18.13
CA LEU A 11 28.47 35.76 -18.67
C LEU A 11 27.83 36.72 -17.65
N PRO A 12 27.17 37.81 -18.10
CA PRO A 12 26.36 38.67 -17.24
C PRO A 12 25.25 37.85 -16.55
N SER A 13 24.70 38.29 -15.42
CA SER A 13 23.64 37.53 -14.72
C SER A 13 22.38 37.35 -15.59
N ALA A 14 21.92 36.11 -15.76
CA ALA A 14 20.70 35.77 -16.51
C ALA A 14 19.42 36.35 -15.90
N ASP A 15 19.49 36.87 -14.67
CA ASP A 15 18.36 37.45 -13.93
C ASP A 15 17.88 38.81 -14.50
N SER A 16 18.66 39.43 -15.40
CA SER A 16 18.26 40.66 -16.10
C SER A 16 17.79 40.35 -17.51
N ALA A 17 16.78 41.07 -18.01
CA ALA A 17 16.27 40.89 -19.38
C ALA A 17 17.36 41.08 -20.46
N SER A 18 18.32 41.98 -20.23
CA SER A 18 19.51 42.15 -21.08
C SER A 18 20.49 40.98 -20.98
N GLY A 19 20.65 40.43 -19.77
CA GLY A 19 21.40 39.20 -19.53
C GLY A 19 20.80 38.02 -20.27
N LEU A 20 19.50 37.76 -20.14
CA LEU A 20 18.82 36.64 -20.82
C LEU A 20 18.93 36.75 -22.35
N ALA A 21 18.68 37.93 -22.92
CA ALA A 21 18.85 38.18 -24.36
C ALA A 21 20.26 37.82 -24.85
N THR A 22 21.29 38.16 -24.06
CA THR A 22 22.69 37.82 -24.36
C THR A 22 22.96 36.31 -24.31
N HIS A 23 22.41 35.60 -23.32
CA HIS A 23 22.55 34.14 -23.24
C HIS A 23 21.83 33.43 -24.39
N LEU A 24 20.66 33.93 -24.78
CA LEU A 24 19.88 33.35 -25.89
C LEU A 24 20.58 33.56 -27.23
N ALA A 25 21.16 34.75 -27.47
CA ALA A 25 21.97 34.99 -28.66
C ALA A 25 23.16 34.01 -28.74
N LEU A 26 23.84 33.75 -27.62
CA LEU A 26 24.91 32.75 -27.55
C LEU A 26 24.40 31.32 -27.76
N PHE A 27 23.25 30.97 -27.18
CA PHE A 27 22.61 29.67 -27.38
C PHE A 27 22.31 29.41 -28.86
N VAL A 28 21.72 30.41 -29.52
CA VAL A 28 21.37 30.38 -30.95
C VAL A 28 22.62 30.24 -31.81
N ASN A 29 23.67 31.01 -31.54
CA ASN A 29 24.95 30.91 -32.26
C ASN A 29 25.63 29.54 -32.16
N MET A 30 25.33 28.76 -31.10
CA MET A 30 25.84 27.39 -30.96
C MET A 30 24.98 26.34 -31.69
N HIS A 31 23.70 26.62 -31.95
CA HIS A 31 22.74 25.65 -32.51
C HIS A 31 22.41 25.89 -33.99
N LEU A 32 22.59 27.12 -34.49
CA LEU A 32 22.56 27.38 -35.92
C LEU A 32 23.86 26.86 -36.58
N PRO A 33 23.79 26.31 -37.80
CA PRO A 33 24.99 25.92 -38.54
C PRO A 33 25.93 27.14 -38.69
N PRO A 34 27.26 26.95 -38.60
CA PRO A 34 28.20 28.04 -38.73
C PRO A 34 28.05 28.70 -40.12
N PRO A 35 28.10 30.03 -40.20
CA PRO A 35 27.88 30.74 -41.45
C PRO A 35 28.90 30.32 -42.50
N SER A 36 28.44 30.03 -43.72
CA SER A 36 29.31 29.71 -44.85
C SER A 36 30.16 30.92 -45.31
N SER A 37 29.69 32.14 -45.02
CA SER A 37 30.42 33.43 -45.09
C SER A 37 29.74 34.46 -44.18
N PRO A 38 30.41 35.57 -43.77
CA PRO A 38 29.75 36.66 -43.03
C PRO A 38 28.70 37.34 -43.90
N ASN A 39 27.47 36.81 -43.87
CA ASN A 39 26.33 37.26 -44.66
C ASN A 39 25.30 37.91 -43.74
N ALA A 40 24.73 39.02 -44.19
CA ALA A 40 23.64 39.72 -43.50
C ALA A 40 22.39 38.83 -43.28
N ASP A 41 22.25 37.75 -44.04
CA ASP A 41 21.16 36.78 -43.90
C ASP A 41 21.34 35.89 -42.65
N HIS A 42 22.58 35.58 -42.25
CA HIS A 42 22.87 34.84 -41.02
C HIS A 42 22.58 35.68 -39.77
N ASP A 43 22.88 36.99 -39.82
CA ASP A 43 22.54 37.93 -38.74
C ASP A 43 21.02 38.05 -38.57
N ARG A 44 20.26 37.99 -39.68
CA ARG A 44 18.79 37.97 -39.65
C ARG A 44 18.24 36.67 -39.08
N ALA A 45 18.75 35.52 -39.52
CA ALA A 45 18.35 34.22 -38.99
C ALA A 45 18.58 34.13 -37.47
N THR A 46 19.75 34.60 -37.01
CA THR A 46 20.12 34.66 -35.59
C THR A 46 19.18 35.57 -34.79
N LEU A 47 18.84 36.75 -35.34
CA LEU A 47 17.92 37.69 -34.71
C LEU A 47 16.53 37.07 -34.51
N TRP A 48 15.93 36.49 -35.55
CA TRP A 48 14.59 35.89 -35.47
C TRP A 48 14.56 34.65 -34.59
N ALA A 49 15.61 33.82 -34.63
CA ALA A 49 15.75 32.69 -33.73
C ALA A 49 15.84 33.15 -32.27
N THR A 50 16.61 34.21 -31.98
CA THR A 50 16.72 34.78 -30.63
C THR A 50 15.37 35.32 -30.14
N ILE A 51 14.64 36.06 -30.99
CA ILE A 51 13.29 36.55 -30.68
C ILE A 51 12.33 35.40 -30.37
N TYR A 52 12.34 34.34 -31.18
CA TYR A 52 11.54 33.14 -30.94
C TYR A 52 11.87 32.50 -29.58
N TYR A 53 13.14 32.31 -29.26
CA TYR A 53 13.53 31.71 -27.98
C TYR A 53 13.25 32.62 -26.77
N CYS A 54 13.28 33.95 -26.93
CA CYS A 54 12.79 34.87 -25.89
C CYS A 54 11.30 34.64 -25.59
N LEU A 55 10.47 34.50 -26.64
CA LEU A 55 9.06 34.14 -26.51
C LEU A 55 8.86 32.77 -25.88
N ARG A 56 9.67 31.77 -26.28
CA ARG A 56 9.66 30.40 -25.72
C ARG A 56 9.98 30.36 -24.22
N CYS A 57 10.83 31.28 -23.77
CA CYS A 57 11.17 31.49 -22.36
C CYS A 57 10.13 32.36 -21.62
N GLY A 58 9.19 32.98 -22.36
CA GLY A 58 8.16 33.86 -21.83
C GLY A 58 8.69 35.20 -21.36
N ASP A 59 9.84 35.68 -21.85
CA ASP A 59 10.39 36.99 -21.48
C ASP A 59 10.20 37.98 -22.64
N ALA A 60 9.16 38.81 -22.53
CA ALA A 60 8.85 39.84 -23.51
C ALA A 60 9.84 41.02 -23.44
N CYS A 61 10.39 41.30 -22.27
CA CYS A 61 11.38 42.35 -22.08
C CYS A 61 12.69 41.99 -22.79
N ALA A 62 13.16 40.75 -22.66
CA ALA A 62 14.33 40.26 -23.40
C ALA A 62 14.09 40.28 -24.92
N ALA A 63 12.89 39.89 -25.37
CA ALA A 63 12.52 39.97 -26.77
C ALA A 63 12.54 41.42 -27.30
N LEU A 64 12.01 42.38 -26.54
CA LEU A 64 12.00 43.80 -26.90
C LEU A 64 13.42 44.38 -26.97
N ILE A 65 14.30 44.04 -26.01
CA ILE A 65 15.71 44.46 -26.02
C ILE A 65 16.43 43.90 -27.24
N THR A 66 16.20 42.63 -27.57
CA THR A 66 16.75 41.99 -28.77
C THR A 66 16.30 42.72 -30.04
N LEU A 67 15.02 43.12 -30.09
CA LEU A 67 14.44 43.87 -31.20
C LEU A 67 15.02 45.28 -31.33
N GLN A 68 15.26 45.97 -30.21
CA GLN A 68 15.83 47.32 -30.16
C GLN A 68 17.32 47.35 -30.52
N ASN A 69 18.04 46.28 -30.19
CA ASN A 69 19.46 46.10 -30.49
C ASN A 69 19.71 45.49 -31.88
N ALA A 70 18.67 45.26 -32.68
CA ALA A 70 18.80 44.74 -34.02
C ALA A 70 19.66 45.67 -34.90
N PRO A 71 20.54 45.13 -35.75
CA PRO A 71 21.40 45.95 -36.59
C PRO A 71 20.57 46.73 -37.62
N SER A 72 20.98 47.97 -37.90
CA SER A 72 20.21 48.95 -38.69
C SER A 72 19.94 48.56 -40.15
N ASN A 73 20.57 47.49 -40.63
CA ASN A 73 20.39 46.89 -41.96
C ASN A 73 19.20 45.89 -42.03
N ILE A 74 18.56 45.58 -40.89
CA ILE A 74 17.41 44.67 -40.80
C ILE A 74 16.16 45.49 -40.51
N ALA A 75 15.24 45.54 -41.48
CA ALA A 75 13.97 46.23 -41.31
C ALA A 75 12.98 45.34 -40.55
N ILE A 76 12.70 45.67 -39.30
CA ILE A 76 11.71 44.98 -38.46
C ILE A 76 10.32 45.59 -38.72
N PRO A 77 9.28 44.79 -38.97
CA PRO A 77 7.93 45.31 -39.14
C PRO A 77 7.41 46.01 -37.88
N GLN A 78 6.80 47.19 -38.05
CA GLN A 78 6.24 47.99 -36.96
C GLN A 78 5.24 47.26 -36.04
N PRO A 79 4.43 46.30 -36.52
CA PRO A 79 3.56 45.50 -35.65
C PRO A 79 4.34 44.77 -34.54
N PHE A 80 5.56 44.27 -34.81
CA PHE A 80 6.37 43.59 -33.79
C PHE A 80 6.80 44.52 -32.67
N HIS A 81 7.30 45.72 -33.00
CA HIS A 81 7.66 46.73 -32.00
C HIS A 81 6.47 47.08 -31.10
N THR A 82 5.29 47.22 -31.70
CA THR A 82 4.07 47.56 -30.97
C THR A 82 3.67 46.44 -30.00
N VAL A 83 3.69 45.18 -30.45
CA VAL A 83 3.33 44.01 -29.64
C VAL A 83 4.30 43.78 -28.50
N PHE A 84 5.60 43.76 -28.79
CA PHE A 84 6.61 43.52 -27.75
C PHE A 84 6.65 44.67 -26.73
N THR A 85 6.37 45.91 -27.14
CA THR A 85 6.20 47.02 -26.19
C THR A 85 4.98 46.80 -25.28
N GLN A 86 3.84 46.38 -25.84
CA GLN A 86 2.65 46.06 -25.05
C GLN A 86 2.89 44.90 -24.07
N LEU A 87 3.53 43.82 -24.51
CA LEU A 87 3.87 42.67 -23.68
C LEU A 87 4.91 43.00 -22.60
N ALA A 88 5.96 43.76 -22.92
CA ALA A 88 6.98 44.18 -21.95
C ALA A 88 6.41 45.14 -20.90
N ASN A 89 5.52 46.05 -21.30
CA ASN A 89 4.79 46.92 -20.36
C ASN A 89 3.90 46.10 -19.43
N TYR A 90 3.21 45.08 -19.95
CA TYR A 90 2.41 44.17 -19.15
C TYR A 90 3.27 43.41 -18.12
N GLN A 91 4.39 42.82 -18.56
CA GLN A 91 5.32 42.10 -17.70
C GLN A 91 5.90 43.00 -16.59
N THR A 92 6.32 44.22 -16.94
CA THR A 92 6.90 45.19 -15.99
C THR A 92 5.86 45.72 -15.00
N SER A 93 4.64 46.00 -15.45
CA SER A 93 3.56 46.53 -14.59
C SER A 93 3.07 45.53 -13.55
N HIS A 94 3.24 44.23 -13.80
CA HIS A 94 2.86 43.15 -12.87
C HIS A 94 4.04 42.59 -12.07
N ASP A 95 5.24 43.20 -12.17
CA ASP A 95 6.49 42.70 -11.58
C ASP A 95 6.72 41.20 -11.87
N ALA A 96 6.31 40.77 -13.06
CA ALA A 96 6.32 39.38 -13.48
C ALA A 96 7.69 39.03 -14.07
N LYS A 97 8.28 37.93 -13.62
CA LYS A 97 9.53 37.40 -14.21
C LYS A 97 9.31 36.83 -15.62
N SER A 98 8.08 36.49 -15.97
CA SER A 98 7.70 35.89 -17.25
C SER A 98 6.23 36.18 -17.54
N LEU A 99 5.86 36.19 -18.83
CA LEU A 99 4.47 36.24 -19.30
C LEU A 99 3.60 35.08 -18.76
N PHE A 100 4.22 33.99 -18.30
CA PHE A 100 3.53 32.81 -17.78
C PHE A 100 3.17 32.88 -16.29
N PHE A 101 3.80 33.77 -15.52
CA PHE A 101 3.68 33.80 -14.07
C PHE A 101 3.43 35.22 -13.57
N THR A 102 2.20 35.48 -13.12
CA THR A 102 1.87 36.69 -12.36
C THR A 102 2.08 36.42 -10.86
N PRO A 103 2.91 37.21 -10.16
CA PRO A 103 3.01 37.09 -8.71
C PRO A 103 1.65 37.47 -8.06
N SER A 104 1.21 36.66 -7.10
CA SER A 104 0.01 36.98 -6.30
C SER A 104 0.28 38.24 -5.46
N PRO A 105 -0.64 39.22 -5.39
CA PRO A 105 -0.52 40.29 -4.41
C PRO A 105 -0.52 39.66 -3.01
N SER A 106 0.50 40.00 -2.22
CA SER A 106 0.88 39.43 -0.93
C SER A 106 -0.12 39.64 0.23
N SER A 107 -1.43 39.63 -0.03
CA SER A 107 -2.47 39.81 0.98
C SER A 107 -3.68 38.92 0.71
N SER A 108 -3.66 37.72 1.31
CA SER A 108 -4.77 36.94 1.89
C SER A 108 -4.63 35.44 1.59
N ASN A 109 -5.01 34.64 2.58
CA ASN A 109 -4.87 33.18 2.70
C ASN A 109 -5.59 32.32 1.63
N ASN A 110 -5.86 32.84 0.43
CA ASN A 110 -6.42 32.07 -0.66
C ASN A 110 -5.37 31.91 -1.76
N ASN A 111 -4.86 30.69 -1.93
CA ASN A 111 -3.99 30.25 -3.03
C ASN A 111 -4.72 30.26 -4.39
N THR A 112 -5.47 31.31 -4.71
CA THR A 112 -6.02 31.51 -6.04
C THR A 112 -5.02 32.36 -6.82
N HIS A 113 -4.06 31.70 -7.47
CA HIS A 113 -3.30 32.33 -8.55
C HIS A 113 -4.31 32.84 -9.58
N GLN A 114 -4.44 34.16 -9.75
CA GLN A 114 -5.17 34.68 -10.90
C GLN A 114 -4.40 34.26 -12.15
N PRO A 115 -5.05 33.59 -13.13
CA PRO A 115 -4.35 33.22 -14.35
C PRO A 115 -3.83 34.48 -15.05
N PRO A 116 -2.67 34.42 -15.72
CA PRO A 116 -2.18 35.52 -16.53
C PRO A 116 -3.26 36.03 -17.51
N ALA A 117 -3.16 37.29 -17.95
CA ALA A 117 -4.04 37.76 -19.00
C ALA A 117 -3.71 37.03 -20.32
N SER A 118 -4.73 36.62 -21.08
CA SER A 118 -4.51 36.08 -22.42
C SER A 118 -3.89 37.14 -23.34
N LEU A 119 -3.15 36.73 -24.38
CA LEU A 119 -2.62 37.67 -25.38
C LEU A 119 -3.71 38.56 -25.98
N ALA A 120 -4.94 38.04 -26.08
CA ALA A 120 -6.07 38.80 -26.59
C ALA A 120 -6.50 39.97 -25.67
N ALA A 121 -6.24 39.87 -24.37
CA ALA A 121 -6.47 40.93 -23.40
C ALA A 121 -5.31 41.94 -23.35
N ILE A 122 -4.09 41.50 -23.65
CA ILE A 122 -2.89 42.36 -23.60
C ILE A 122 -2.69 43.12 -24.92
N ILE A 123 -2.90 42.46 -26.06
CA ILE A 123 -2.63 43.00 -27.40
C ILE A 123 -3.88 43.64 -27.98
N SER A 124 -3.74 44.87 -28.47
CA SER A 124 -4.86 45.60 -29.07
C SER A 124 -5.44 44.89 -30.31
N PRO A 125 -6.77 44.96 -30.56
CA PRO A 125 -7.40 44.32 -31.72
C PRO A 125 -6.80 44.78 -33.06
N GLN A 126 -6.44 46.06 -33.18
CA GLN A 126 -5.83 46.63 -34.39
C GLN A 126 -4.45 46.03 -34.66
N THR A 127 -3.64 45.89 -33.61
CA THR A 127 -2.32 45.27 -33.69
C THR A 127 -2.42 43.79 -34.07
N ARG A 128 -3.43 43.07 -33.58
CA ARG A 128 -3.67 41.67 -33.92
C ARG A 128 -4.02 41.47 -35.38
N ILE A 129 -4.90 42.31 -35.94
CA ILE A 129 -5.25 42.27 -37.38
C ILE A 129 -3.98 42.51 -38.22
N ALA A 130 -3.18 43.51 -37.87
CA ALA A 130 -1.93 43.80 -38.56
C ALA A 130 -0.92 42.63 -38.49
N LEU A 131 -0.85 41.90 -37.37
CA LEU A 131 -0.02 40.70 -37.25
C LEU A 131 -0.51 39.55 -38.14
N VAL A 132 -1.83 39.34 -38.23
CA VAL A 132 -2.43 38.30 -39.09
C VAL A 132 -2.18 38.62 -40.57
N GLU A 133 -2.38 39.86 -40.99
CA GLU A 133 -2.07 40.32 -42.35
C GLU A 133 -0.58 40.13 -42.68
N LEU A 134 0.29 40.48 -41.75
CA LEU A 134 1.73 40.28 -41.88
C LEU A 134 2.08 38.79 -42.00
N TYR A 135 1.47 37.92 -41.19
CA TYR A 135 1.65 36.47 -41.27
C TYR A 135 1.28 35.93 -42.67
N HIS A 136 0.12 36.29 -43.20
CA HIS A 136 -0.28 35.86 -44.55
C HIS A 136 0.63 36.43 -45.65
N THR A 137 1.13 37.65 -45.49
CA THR A 137 2.05 38.27 -46.43
C THR A 137 3.40 37.55 -46.46
N VAL A 138 3.97 37.23 -45.29
CA VAL A 138 5.24 36.49 -45.20
C VAL A 138 5.07 35.04 -45.67
N LYS A 139 3.94 34.40 -45.35
CA LYS A 139 3.64 33.02 -45.79
C LYS A 139 3.41 32.88 -47.29
N THR A 140 2.84 33.90 -47.95
CA THR A 140 2.69 33.89 -49.42
C THR A 140 4.02 34.16 -50.12
N ARG A 141 4.86 35.04 -49.56
CA ARG A 141 6.22 35.30 -50.03
C ARG A 141 7.14 34.08 -49.90
N SER A 142 7.03 33.30 -48.84
CA SER A 142 7.85 32.09 -48.69
C SER A 142 7.53 31.06 -49.76
N ARG A 143 6.24 30.85 -50.08
CA ARG A 143 5.79 29.91 -51.13
C ARG A 143 6.28 30.26 -52.53
N SER A 144 6.35 31.55 -52.87
CA SER A 144 6.86 31.98 -54.18
C SER A 144 8.36 31.77 -54.35
N THR A 145 9.10 31.62 -53.24
CA THR A 145 10.58 31.48 -53.26
C THR A 145 10.99 30.01 -53.43
N THR A 146 10.17 29.07 -52.94
CA THR A 146 10.40 27.61 -53.06
C THR A 146 10.22 27.04 -54.47
N ASP A 147 9.51 27.72 -55.38
CA ASP A 147 9.31 27.25 -56.77
C ASP A 147 10.53 27.50 -57.69
N HIS A 148 11.61 28.10 -57.18
CA HIS A 148 12.87 28.29 -57.90
C HIS A 148 14.03 27.51 -57.23
N ASN A 149 14.39 26.38 -57.84
CA ASN A 149 15.53 25.50 -57.48
C ASN A 149 16.86 26.27 -57.30
N THR A 150 17.08 26.84 -56.13
CA THR A 150 18.38 27.42 -55.74
C THR A 150 18.79 26.85 -54.38
N ALA A 151 19.62 25.82 -54.41
CA ALA A 151 20.14 25.10 -53.25
C ALA A 151 21.20 25.89 -52.44
N THR A 152 21.08 27.21 -52.34
CA THR A 152 22.17 28.08 -51.84
C THR A 152 21.82 28.99 -50.66
N ASN A 153 20.60 28.95 -50.10
CA ASN A 153 20.18 29.92 -49.08
C ASN A 153 19.53 29.28 -47.82
N GLU A 154 20.22 28.33 -47.18
CA GLU A 154 19.78 27.73 -45.91
C GLU A 154 19.54 28.79 -44.80
N ASP A 155 20.35 29.87 -44.77
CA ASP A 155 20.19 30.98 -43.82
C ASP A 155 18.89 31.80 -44.06
N ASN A 156 18.48 31.99 -45.31
CA ASN A 156 17.22 32.69 -45.63
C ASN A 156 16.00 31.83 -45.27
N ASP A 157 16.11 30.51 -45.44
CA ASP A 157 15.06 29.59 -45.06
C ASP A 157 14.89 29.54 -43.53
N THR A 158 16.00 29.53 -42.76
CA THR A 158 15.94 29.59 -41.29
C THR A 158 15.38 30.91 -40.76
N GLU A 159 15.74 32.06 -41.36
CA GLU A 159 15.10 33.35 -41.06
C GLU A 159 13.57 33.26 -41.21
N ILE A 160 13.09 32.78 -42.35
CA ILE A 160 11.67 32.68 -42.66
C ILE A 160 10.95 31.72 -41.70
N MET A 161 11.59 30.60 -41.32
CA MET A 161 11.04 29.64 -40.35
C MET A 161 10.80 30.28 -38.98
N PHE A 162 11.81 30.92 -38.39
CA PHE A 162 11.69 31.53 -37.05
C PHE A 162 10.81 32.79 -37.05
N GLN A 163 10.83 33.56 -38.15
CA GLN A 163 9.93 34.71 -38.30
C GLN A 163 8.47 34.26 -38.36
N LEU A 164 8.14 33.25 -39.18
CA LEU A 164 6.79 32.71 -39.27
C LEU A 164 6.36 32.03 -37.96
N ALA A 165 7.28 31.35 -37.27
CA ALA A 165 6.99 30.75 -35.96
C ALA A 165 6.64 31.81 -34.90
N SER A 166 7.41 32.90 -34.85
CA SER A 166 7.13 34.04 -33.95
C SER A 166 5.80 34.72 -34.29
N LEU A 167 5.51 34.90 -35.58
CA LEU A 167 4.22 35.45 -36.03
C LEU A 167 3.05 34.53 -35.70
N ALA A 168 3.20 33.22 -35.85
CA ALA A 168 2.15 32.26 -35.52
C ALA A 168 1.82 32.28 -34.01
N LEU A 169 2.83 32.32 -33.13
CA LEU A 169 2.64 32.44 -31.68
C LEU A 169 1.92 33.74 -31.28
N LEU A 170 2.25 34.87 -31.91
CA LEU A 170 1.69 36.18 -31.56
C LEU A 170 0.32 36.46 -32.20
N SER A 171 0.10 35.97 -33.43
CA SER A 171 -1.15 36.20 -34.18
C SER A 171 -2.23 35.18 -33.86
N LEU A 172 -1.84 33.99 -33.40
CA LEU A 172 -2.71 32.82 -33.21
C LEU A 172 -3.46 32.40 -34.49
N ALA A 173 -2.95 32.80 -35.67
CA ALA A 173 -3.63 32.61 -36.95
C ALA A 173 -3.66 31.16 -37.42
N GLU A 174 -2.62 30.38 -37.10
CA GLU A 174 -2.48 28.97 -37.49
C GLU A 174 -1.72 28.20 -36.41
N PRO A 175 -2.18 27.01 -36.01
CA PRO A 175 -1.45 26.20 -35.05
C PRO A 175 -0.15 25.70 -35.66
N LEU A 176 0.96 25.92 -34.96
CA LEU A 176 2.29 25.43 -35.37
C LEU A 176 2.37 23.90 -35.44
N THR A 177 1.41 23.22 -34.82
CA THR A 177 1.33 21.77 -34.70
C THR A 177 0.49 21.09 -35.78
N SER A 178 -0.24 21.83 -36.62
CA SER A 178 -1.06 21.22 -37.66
C SER A 178 -0.23 20.82 -38.88
N SER A 179 0.19 19.56 -38.94
CA SER A 179 0.46 18.88 -40.20
C SER A 179 -0.85 18.31 -40.75
N SER A 180 -1.76 19.15 -41.25
CA SER A 180 -2.93 18.60 -41.93
C SER A 180 -2.47 17.89 -43.21
N THR A 181 -2.91 16.65 -43.41
CA THR A 181 -2.57 15.77 -44.55
C THR A 181 -2.92 16.36 -45.93
N ASN A 182 -3.65 17.48 -45.95
CA ASN A 182 -4.16 18.13 -47.16
C ASN A 182 -3.58 19.54 -47.39
N SER A 183 -2.62 20.00 -46.58
CA SER A 183 -1.93 21.28 -46.80
C SER A 183 -0.42 21.12 -46.65
N PRO A 184 0.43 21.73 -47.51
CA PRO A 184 1.88 21.69 -47.32
C PRO A 184 2.21 22.25 -45.93
N SER A 185 2.98 21.47 -45.15
CA SER A 185 3.42 21.85 -43.81
C SER A 185 4.00 23.26 -43.84
N SER A 186 3.48 24.15 -43.00
CA SER A 186 4.02 25.51 -42.88
C SER A 186 5.51 25.42 -42.52
N PRO A 187 6.41 26.22 -43.13
CA PRO A 187 7.83 26.23 -42.77
C PRO A 187 8.04 26.55 -41.27
N ALA A 188 7.09 27.22 -40.62
CA ALA A 188 7.09 27.44 -39.18
C ALA A 188 7.06 26.15 -38.33
N ALA A 189 6.52 25.05 -38.85
CA ALA A 189 6.45 23.77 -38.15
C ALA A 189 7.84 23.12 -37.99
N ASN A 190 8.80 23.44 -38.86
CA ASN A 190 10.16 22.90 -38.81
C ASN A 190 10.95 23.39 -37.58
N VAL A 191 10.47 24.43 -36.89
CA VAL A 191 11.05 24.91 -35.63
C VAL A 191 10.77 23.95 -34.47
N ILE A 192 9.70 23.15 -34.56
CA ILE A 192 9.36 22.15 -33.55
C ILE A 192 10.21 20.91 -33.77
N GLN A 193 11.21 20.72 -32.91
CA GLN A 193 12.14 19.57 -32.98
C GLN A 193 11.93 18.57 -31.84
N THR A 194 11.38 19.02 -30.71
CA THR A 194 11.19 18.20 -29.51
C THR A 194 9.71 18.08 -29.12
N ILE A 195 9.38 17.07 -28.31
CA ILE A 195 8.04 16.91 -27.77
C ILE A 195 7.67 18.08 -26.84
N GLU A 196 8.64 18.61 -26.10
CA GLU A 196 8.45 19.77 -25.25
C GLU A 196 8.08 21.02 -26.05
N ASP A 197 8.63 21.18 -27.26
CA ASP A 197 8.27 22.28 -28.16
C ASP A 197 6.87 22.10 -28.75
N TYR A 198 6.49 20.86 -29.08
CA TYR A 198 5.14 20.55 -29.55
C TYR A 198 4.08 20.83 -28.47
N ILE A 199 4.32 20.39 -27.23
CA ILE A 199 3.42 20.63 -26.09
C ILE A 199 3.37 22.11 -25.77
N PHE A 200 4.52 22.80 -25.74
CA PHE A 200 4.57 24.24 -25.52
C PHE A 200 3.72 24.99 -26.54
N ALA A 201 3.90 24.72 -27.84
CA ALA A 201 3.14 25.37 -28.90
C ALA A 201 1.64 25.07 -28.79
N SER A 202 1.27 23.83 -28.48
CA SER A 202 -0.13 23.41 -28.28
C SER A 202 -0.79 24.12 -27.11
N LEU A 203 -0.12 24.16 -25.94
CA LEU A 203 -0.63 24.82 -24.74
C LEU A 203 -0.66 26.34 -24.88
N TRP A 204 0.33 26.94 -25.53
CA TRP A 204 0.37 28.37 -25.84
C TRP A 204 -0.86 28.78 -26.66
N MET A 205 -1.18 28.03 -27.72
CA MET A 205 -2.36 28.27 -28.53
C MET A 205 -3.64 28.07 -27.72
N ALA A 206 -3.77 26.96 -27.00
CA ALA A 206 -4.94 26.66 -26.17
C ALA A 206 -5.25 27.76 -25.14
N TYR A 207 -4.21 28.29 -24.50
CA TYR A 207 -4.34 29.29 -23.45
C TYR A 207 -4.65 30.70 -23.98
N HIS A 208 -4.05 31.08 -25.11
CA HIS A 208 -4.18 32.43 -25.65
C HIS A 208 -5.30 32.61 -26.68
N GLN A 209 -5.86 31.53 -27.21
CA GLN A 209 -7.07 31.57 -28.03
C GLN A 209 -8.27 31.99 -27.17
N THR A 210 -8.79 33.20 -27.43
CA THR A 210 -10.07 33.63 -26.84
C THR A 210 -11.26 33.06 -27.62
N PRO A 211 -12.35 32.65 -26.96
CA PRO A 211 -13.61 32.38 -27.62
C PRO A 211 -14.07 33.67 -28.30
N SER A 212 -14.02 33.72 -29.62
CA SER A 212 -14.55 34.84 -30.38
C SER A 212 -16.07 34.89 -30.23
N ASN A 213 -16.66 36.09 -30.23
CA ASN A 213 -18.12 36.31 -30.28
C ASN A 213 -18.80 35.78 -31.58
N PHE A 214 -18.12 34.95 -32.39
CA PHE A 214 -18.63 34.36 -33.63
C PHE A 214 -18.94 32.86 -33.44
N PRO A 215 -20.15 32.39 -33.80
CA PRO A 215 -20.69 31.10 -33.34
C PRO A 215 -20.30 29.90 -34.22
N SER A 216 -19.05 29.80 -34.66
CA SER A 216 -18.62 28.61 -35.40
C SER A 216 -17.15 28.32 -35.12
N THR A 217 -16.90 27.32 -34.26
CA THR A 217 -15.63 26.61 -34.05
C THR A 217 -14.53 27.29 -33.21
N THR A 218 -14.85 27.88 -32.06
CA THR A 218 -13.80 28.15 -31.04
C THR A 218 -13.87 27.12 -29.93
N THR A 219 -12.92 26.20 -29.94
CA THR A 219 -12.69 25.22 -28.89
C THR A 219 -12.13 25.92 -27.65
N SER A 220 -12.66 25.63 -26.46
CA SER A 220 -12.17 26.21 -25.20
C SER A 220 -10.75 25.75 -24.87
N CYS A 221 -10.03 26.44 -23.97
CA CYS A 221 -8.72 25.98 -23.50
C CYS A 221 -8.80 24.56 -22.92
N GLU A 222 -9.88 24.28 -22.20
CA GLU A 222 -10.18 22.96 -21.62
C GLU A 222 -10.34 21.91 -22.72
N GLU A 223 -11.06 22.23 -23.80
CA GLU A 223 -11.24 21.36 -24.97
C GLU A 223 -9.92 20.98 -25.63
N HIS A 224 -9.03 21.94 -25.81
CA HIS A 224 -7.71 21.68 -26.38
C HIS A 224 -6.84 20.80 -25.49
N VAL A 225 -6.85 21.01 -24.16
CA VAL A 225 -6.06 20.19 -23.23
C VAL A 225 -6.55 18.74 -23.22
N ALA A 226 -7.87 18.52 -23.25
CA ALA A 226 -8.40 17.16 -23.35
C ALA A 226 -8.12 16.50 -24.71
N GLN A 227 -8.23 17.25 -25.82
CA GLN A 227 -7.86 16.75 -27.14
C GLN A 227 -6.38 16.38 -27.21
N LEU A 228 -5.50 17.19 -26.60
CA LEU A 228 -4.07 16.88 -26.49
C LEU A 228 -3.85 15.58 -25.70
N GLY A 229 -4.54 15.40 -24.57
CA GLY A 229 -4.50 14.16 -23.80
C GLY A 229 -4.91 12.93 -24.61
N GLN A 230 -6.02 13.03 -25.35
CA GLN A 230 -6.50 11.96 -26.23
C GLN A 230 -5.53 11.65 -27.38
N LEU A 231 -4.92 12.70 -27.96
CA LEU A 231 -3.92 12.54 -29.02
C LEU A 231 -2.70 11.79 -28.48
N LEU A 232 -2.15 12.20 -27.32
CA LEU A 232 -1.01 11.52 -26.70
C LEU A 232 -1.31 10.04 -26.42
N GLN A 233 -2.51 9.74 -25.91
CA GLN A 233 -2.95 8.35 -25.69
C GLN A 233 -3.09 7.55 -26.99
N HIS A 234 -3.52 8.19 -28.09
CA HIS A 234 -3.64 7.54 -29.39
C HIS A 234 -2.28 7.13 -29.97
N TRP A 235 -1.25 7.98 -29.83
CA TRP A 235 0.11 7.65 -30.25
C TRP A 235 0.74 6.56 -29.37
N GLY A 236 0.44 6.58 -28.07
CA GLY A 236 0.89 5.58 -27.11
C GLY A 236 2.41 5.62 -26.85
N PRO A 237 2.90 4.79 -25.91
CA PRO A 237 4.29 4.87 -25.42
C PRO A 237 5.34 4.53 -26.48
N SER A 238 5.04 3.62 -27.42
CA SER A 238 5.95 3.21 -28.49
C SER A 238 6.35 4.33 -29.46
N TYR A 239 5.59 5.42 -29.50
CA TYR A 239 5.94 6.60 -30.30
C TYR A 239 7.00 7.47 -29.61
N PHE A 240 6.99 7.52 -28.28
CA PHE A 240 7.86 8.38 -27.47
C PHE A 240 9.14 7.67 -27.03
N GLU A 241 9.09 6.35 -26.92
CA GLU A 241 10.24 5.52 -26.63
C GLU A 241 10.80 4.97 -27.94
N GLY A 242 12.09 5.19 -28.20
CA GLY A 242 12.75 4.57 -29.35
C GLY A 242 12.59 3.05 -29.28
N THR A 243 12.28 2.42 -30.41
CA THR A 243 12.15 0.95 -30.51
C THR A 243 13.53 0.30 -30.32
N ASP A 244 13.93 0.08 -29.08
CA ASP A 244 14.94 -0.93 -28.78
C ASP A 244 14.24 -2.29 -28.85
N ASP A 245 14.53 -3.07 -29.90
CA ASP A 245 13.89 -4.35 -30.29
C ASP A 245 13.94 -5.49 -29.24
N SER A 246 14.36 -5.22 -28.00
CA SER A 246 14.27 -6.16 -26.88
C SER A 246 13.05 -5.85 -26.01
N SER A 247 11.94 -6.54 -26.26
CA SER A 247 10.66 -6.46 -25.52
C SER A 247 10.72 -6.74 -24.01
N ASN A 248 11.91 -6.90 -23.44
CA ASN A 248 12.16 -7.19 -22.03
C ASN A 248 13.16 -6.21 -21.36
N SER A 249 13.65 -5.18 -22.07
CA SER A 249 14.49 -4.16 -21.45
C SER A 249 13.64 -3.00 -20.93
N VAL A 250 13.89 -2.59 -19.69
CA VAL A 250 13.38 -1.31 -19.14
C VAL A 250 13.75 -0.20 -20.14
N PRO A 251 12.81 0.67 -20.55
CA PRO A 251 13.12 1.70 -21.52
C PRO A 251 14.22 2.63 -21.00
N SER A 252 15.04 3.15 -21.92
CA SER A 252 16.16 4.04 -21.62
C SER A 252 15.73 5.28 -20.81
N SER A 253 14.48 5.73 -20.99
CA SER A 253 13.89 6.85 -20.27
C SER A 253 13.23 6.47 -18.93
N GLY A 254 13.13 5.17 -18.60
CA GLY A 254 12.40 4.67 -17.43
C GLY A 254 10.90 4.95 -17.46
N GLY A 255 10.30 5.18 -18.64
CA GLY A 255 8.89 5.50 -18.83
C GLY A 255 8.57 7.01 -18.87
N TRP A 256 9.56 7.87 -18.61
CA TRP A 256 9.36 9.33 -18.54
C TRP A 256 9.11 9.99 -19.88
N ALA A 257 9.64 9.45 -20.98
CA ALA A 257 9.44 10.02 -22.32
C ALA A 257 7.96 10.13 -22.69
N TYR A 258 7.14 9.18 -22.24
CA TYR A 258 5.69 9.19 -22.43
C TYR A 258 4.94 9.83 -21.25
N ALA A 259 5.36 9.54 -20.01
CA ALA A 259 4.67 10.04 -18.82
C ALA A 259 4.75 11.57 -18.68
N PHE A 260 5.87 12.20 -19.04
CA PHE A 260 6.03 13.65 -18.91
C PHE A 260 5.04 14.44 -19.79
N PRO A 261 4.89 14.13 -21.10
CA PRO A 261 3.82 14.69 -21.92
C PRO A 261 2.41 14.53 -21.32
N LEU A 262 2.09 13.34 -20.79
CA LEU A 262 0.79 13.06 -20.21
C LEU A 262 0.53 13.90 -18.95
N LEU A 263 1.54 14.09 -18.09
CA LEU A 263 1.42 14.95 -16.90
C LEU A 263 1.12 16.40 -17.31
N LEU A 264 1.75 16.92 -18.36
CA LEU A 264 1.48 18.27 -18.89
C LEU A 264 0.08 18.40 -19.50
N ALA A 265 -0.44 17.31 -20.09
CA ALA A 265 -1.80 17.22 -20.62
C ALA A 265 -2.87 16.84 -19.57
N GLN A 266 -2.52 16.88 -18.28
CA GLN A 266 -3.40 16.54 -17.14
C GLN A 266 -4.00 15.12 -17.22
N GLN A 267 -3.27 14.18 -17.81
CA GLN A 267 -3.60 12.75 -17.85
C GLN A 267 -2.85 12.02 -16.73
N TYR A 268 -3.13 12.40 -15.48
CA TYR A 268 -2.37 11.98 -14.31
C TYR A 268 -2.49 10.49 -14.00
N ASN A 269 -3.67 9.90 -14.19
CA ASN A 269 -3.89 8.48 -13.91
C ASN A 269 -3.11 7.62 -14.91
N THR A 270 -3.25 7.93 -16.19
CA THR A 270 -2.53 7.21 -17.25
C THR A 270 -1.01 7.38 -17.09
N ALA A 271 -0.52 8.57 -16.76
CA ALA A 271 0.91 8.81 -16.55
C ALA A 271 1.50 8.01 -15.39
N LEU A 272 0.84 8.03 -14.22
CA LEU A 272 1.32 7.33 -13.03
C LEU A 272 1.23 5.81 -13.18
N THR A 273 0.16 5.31 -13.82
CA THR A 273 0.00 3.88 -14.11
C THR A 273 1.11 3.40 -15.05
N HIS A 274 1.37 4.15 -16.13
CA HIS A 274 2.44 3.83 -17.07
C HIS A 274 3.83 3.80 -16.39
N LEU A 275 4.15 4.81 -15.57
CA LEU A 275 5.41 4.84 -14.83
C LEU A 275 5.57 3.63 -13.90
N ALA A 276 4.50 3.21 -13.23
CA ALA A 276 4.53 2.07 -12.32
C ALA A 276 4.70 0.73 -13.05
N GLU A 277 4.10 0.57 -14.23
CA GLU A 277 4.15 -0.66 -15.02
C GLU A 277 5.47 -0.80 -15.79
N VAL A 278 5.92 0.28 -16.43
CA VAL A 278 7.04 0.25 -17.39
C VAL A 278 8.39 0.53 -16.73
N GLY A 279 8.44 1.41 -15.74
CA GLY A 279 9.70 1.83 -15.11
C GLY A 279 10.29 0.82 -14.12
N SER A 280 9.77 -0.41 -14.06
CA SER A 280 10.17 -1.45 -13.09
C SER A 280 10.11 -0.94 -11.63
N GLY A 281 10.90 -1.50 -10.71
CA GLY A 281 10.90 -1.10 -9.29
C GLY A 281 11.20 0.39 -9.07
N THR A 282 12.05 1.00 -9.90
CA THR A 282 12.35 2.45 -9.84
C THR A 282 11.18 3.31 -10.31
N GLY A 283 10.45 2.86 -11.33
CA GLY A 283 9.24 3.53 -11.83
C GLY A 283 8.10 3.45 -10.83
N LEU A 284 7.90 2.29 -10.20
CA LEU A 284 6.95 2.13 -9.10
C LEU A 284 7.27 3.05 -7.92
N LEU A 285 8.56 3.17 -7.55
CA LEU A 285 9.01 4.13 -6.54
C LEU A 285 8.64 5.56 -6.95
N GLN A 286 9.00 5.98 -8.16
CA GLN A 286 8.75 7.34 -8.64
C GLN A 286 7.26 7.66 -8.75
N ALA A 287 6.46 6.75 -9.32
CA ALA A 287 5.02 6.89 -9.44
C ALA A 287 4.33 6.99 -8.07
N THR A 288 4.74 6.17 -7.10
CA THR A 288 4.18 6.20 -5.74
C THR A 288 4.48 7.52 -5.03
N HIS A 289 5.73 7.98 -5.07
CA HIS A 289 6.11 9.24 -4.42
C HIS A 289 5.51 10.46 -5.13
N LEU A 290 5.51 10.47 -6.46
CA LEU A 290 4.87 11.54 -7.23
C LEU A 290 3.37 11.59 -6.95
N GLY A 291 2.69 10.44 -6.96
CA GLY A 291 1.26 10.36 -6.61
C GLY A 291 0.96 10.85 -5.20
N LEU A 292 1.82 10.54 -4.22
CA LEU A 292 1.68 11.02 -2.84
C LEU A 292 1.86 12.54 -2.74
N ILE A 293 2.87 13.10 -3.43
CA ILE A 293 3.10 14.55 -3.49
C ILE A 293 1.91 15.25 -4.14
N MET A 294 1.42 14.73 -5.26
CA MET A 294 0.26 15.28 -5.98
C MET A 294 -1.01 15.25 -5.11
N TYR A 295 -1.22 14.14 -4.38
CA TYR A 295 -2.33 14.02 -3.45
C TYR A 295 -2.27 15.05 -2.31
N HIS A 296 -1.10 15.24 -1.69
CA HIS A 296 -0.93 16.27 -0.65
C HIS A 296 -1.01 17.70 -1.19
N ALA A 297 -0.64 17.92 -2.45
CA ALA A 297 -0.80 19.19 -3.14
C ALA A 297 -2.26 19.49 -3.55
N GLY A 298 -3.19 18.54 -3.38
CA GLY A 298 -4.59 18.67 -3.78
C GLY A 298 -4.84 18.53 -5.28
N ILE A 299 -3.90 17.95 -6.02
CA ILE A 299 -4.04 17.70 -7.46
C ILE A 299 -4.89 16.43 -7.66
N PRO A 300 -5.96 16.48 -8.47
CA PRO A 300 -6.78 15.30 -8.75
C PRO A 300 -5.98 14.24 -9.51
N LEU A 301 -5.99 13.00 -9.03
CA LEU A 301 -5.26 11.88 -9.65
C LEU A 301 -6.06 11.15 -10.75
N TYR A 302 -6.96 11.86 -11.43
CA TYR A 302 -7.75 11.32 -12.55
C TYR A 302 -7.38 12.03 -13.86
N ASP A 303 -7.74 11.39 -14.98
CA ASP A 303 -7.47 11.91 -16.32
C ASP A 303 -8.50 12.98 -16.72
N PHE A 304 -8.02 14.15 -17.14
CA PHE A 304 -8.86 15.25 -17.56
C PHE A 304 -9.56 14.93 -18.89
N ASN A 305 -10.89 14.99 -18.90
CA ASN A 305 -11.74 14.77 -20.08
C ASN A 305 -12.98 15.67 -20.03
N LEU A 306 -13.33 16.32 -21.15
CA LEU A 306 -14.64 16.98 -21.28
C LEU A 306 -15.66 15.98 -21.79
N GLN A 307 -16.32 15.30 -20.87
CA GLN A 307 -17.66 14.83 -21.15
C GLN A 307 -18.65 15.88 -20.63
N PRO A 308 -19.78 16.13 -21.30
CA PRO A 308 -20.81 17.09 -20.89
C PRO A 308 -21.47 16.78 -19.52
N SER A 309 -21.03 15.71 -18.86
CA SER A 309 -21.47 15.22 -17.54
C SER A 309 -20.72 15.85 -16.35
N GLN A 310 -19.91 16.90 -16.55
CA GLN A 310 -19.21 17.62 -15.47
C GLN A 310 -20.13 18.43 -14.53
N LEU A 311 -21.43 18.55 -14.86
CA LEU A 311 -22.42 19.29 -14.06
C LEU A 311 -23.17 18.42 -13.02
N GLU A 312 -22.93 17.11 -12.98
CA GLU A 312 -23.55 16.22 -11.98
C GLU A 312 -22.54 15.92 -10.85
N GLU A 313 -22.72 16.55 -9.69
CA GLU A 313 -21.88 16.37 -8.47
C GLU A 313 -21.71 14.89 -8.07
N SER A 314 -22.66 14.03 -8.44
CA SER A 314 -22.62 12.58 -8.17
C SER A 314 -21.47 11.85 -8.88
N LYS A 315 -21.07 12.27 -10.10
CA LYS A 315 -20.00 11.62 -10.88
C LYS A 315 -18.61 12.17 -10.58
N GLN A 316 -18.52 13.34 -9.95
CA GLN A 316 -17.22 13.89 -9.51
C GLN A 316 -16.64 13.08 -8.34
N ASN A 317 -17.50 12.67 -7.40
CA ASN A 317 -17.12 11.77 -6.31
C ASN A 317 -16.55 10.44 -6.82
N ASP A 318 -17.07 9.90 -7.93
CA ASP A 318 -16.56 8.66 -8.54
C ASP A 318 -15.15 8.82 -9.12
N LYS A 319 -14.85 9.98 -9.71
CA LYS A 319 -13.50 10.27 -10.24
C LYS A 319 -12.48 10.48 -9.13
N ASP A 320 -12.85 11.21 -8.08
CA ASP A 320 -12.00 11.40 -6.91
C ASP A 320 -11.76 10.07 -6.19
N ALA A 321 -12.77 9.20 -6.12
CA ALA A 321 -12.62 7.83 -5.63
C ALA A 321 -11.67 7.01 -6.51
N SER A 322 -11.74 7.13 -7.84
CA SER A 322 -10.83 6.44 -8.76
C SER A 322 -9.37 6.85 -8.56
N GLY A 323 -9.10 8.14 -8.33
CA GLY A 323 -7.75 8.64 -8.04
C GLY A 323 -7.21 8.15 -6.69
N LYS A 324 -8.06 8.13 -5.65
CA LYS A 324 -7.72 7.53 -4.35
C LYS A 324 -7.45 6.03 -4.46
N GLN A 325 -8.20 5.31 -5.29
CA GLN A 325 -7.97 3.89 -5.56
C GLN A 325 -6.64 3.65 -6.28
N LEU A 326 -6.28 4.48 -7.27
CA LEU A 326 -4.98 4.40 -7.93
C LEU A 326 -3.84 4.58 -6.92
N LEU A 327 -3.88 5.65 -6.12
CA LEU A 327 -2.87 5.89 -5.09
C LEU A 327 -2.79 4.72 -4.10
N SER A 328 -3.93 4.18 -3.71
CA SER A 328 -3.98 3.00 -2.83
C SER A 328 -3.30 1.78 -3.46
N LYS A 329 -3.51 1.52 -4.76
CA LYS A 329 -2.85 0.44 -5.49
C LYS A 329 -1.34 0.65 -5.58
N LEU A 330 -0.90 1.87 -5.88
CA LEU A 330 0.53 2.21 -5.97
C LEU A 330 1.24 2.00 -4.63
N ILE A 331 0.68 2.52 -3.54
CA ILE A 331 1.23 2.38 -2.18
C ILE A 331 1.29 0.91 -1.76
N VAL A 332 0.21 0.14 -1.98
CA VAL A 332 0.18 -1.30 -1.62
C VAL A 332 1.18 -2.09 -2.45
N SER A 333 1.26 -1.82 -3.75
CA SER A 333 2.23 -2.47 -4.64
C SER A 333 3.67 -2.17 -4.20
N TYR A 334 3.98 -0.90 -3.93
CA TYR A 334 5.29 -0.48 -3.46
C TYR A 334 5.65 -1.12 -2.12
N ALA A 335 4.75 -1.07 -1.12
CA ALA A 335 4.97 -1.70 0.18
C ALA A 335 5.18 -3.22 0.07
N SER A 336 4.41 -3.89 -0.80
CA SER A 336 4.52 -5.33 -1.01
C SER A 336 5.88 -5.76 -1.59
N ALA A 337 6.57 -4.88 -2.30
CA ALA A 337 7.86 -5.18 -2.92
C ALA A 337 8.99 -5.37 -1.89
N PHE A 338 8.88 -4.78 -0.69
CA PHE A 338 9.92 -4.86 0.34
C PHE A 338 9.41 -5.24 1.74
N GLN A 339 8.13 -5.59 1.88
CA GLN A 339 7.53 -5.93 3.17
C GLN A 339 8.23 -7.08 3.93
N THR A 340 8.85 -8.02 3.21
CA THR A 340 9.61 -9.13 3.81
C THR A 340 10.98 -8.70 4.32
N ALA A 341 11.59 -7.69 3.70
CA ALA A 341 12.91 -7.17 4.07
C ALA A 341 12.80 -6.13 5.20
N ASP A 342 11.82 -5.23 5.10
CA ASP A 342 11.57 -4.20 6.12
C ASP A 342 10.06 -3.95 6.32
N PRO A 343 9.43 -4.70 7.24
CA PRO A 343 8.01 -4.55 7.53
C PRO A 343 7.69 -3.21 8.21
N LYS A 344 8.65 -2.55 8.87
CA LYS A 344 8.42 -1.28 9.59
C LYS A 344 8.23 -0.13 8.60
N THR A 345 9.11 -0.06 7.60
CA THR A 345 8.96 0.92 6.53
C THR A 345 7.69 0.64 5.71
N ALA A 346 7.34 -0.63 5.47
CA ALA A 346 6.11 -0.97 4.75
C ALA A 346 4.86 -0.46 5.49
N LEU A 347 4.83 -0.60 6.81
CA LEU A 347 3.76 -0.04 7.65
C LEU A 347 3.65 1.49 7.51
N GLU A 348 4.79 2.19 7.49
CA GLU A 348 4.83 3.65 7.34
C GLU A 348 4.12 4.12 6.05
N TYR A 349 4.28 3.37 4.94
CA TYR A 349 3.56 3.65 3.69
C TYR A 349 2.07 3.29 3.78
N LEU A 350 1.71 2.15 4.38
CA LEU A 350 0.32 1.72 4.50
C LEU A 350 -0.52 2.64 5.40
N VAL A 351 0.07 3.28 6.40
CA VAL A 351 -0.62 4.26 7.26
C VAL A 351 -1.03 5.52 6.46
N ARG A 352 -0.30 5.85 5.38
CA ARG A 352 -0.61 7.01 4.51
C ARG A 352 -1.66 6.71 3.44
N LEU A 353 -2.29 5.53 3.45
CA LEU A 353 -3.34 5.18 2.50
C LEU A 353 -4.56 6.12 2.63
N PRO A 354 -5.02 6.73 1.53
CA PRO A 354 -6.26 7.50 1.55
C PRO A 354 -7.45 6.56 1.76
N ASP A 355 -8.43 6.96 2.58
CA ASP A 355 -9.64 6.17 2.74
C ASP A 355 -10.54 6.34 1.48
N PRO A 356 -10.82 5.27 0.71
CA PRO A 356 -11.65 5.37 -0.49
C PRO A 356 -13.10 5.76 -0.18
N THR A 357 -13.57 5.57 1.05
CA THR A 357 -14.96 5.86 1.46
C THR A 357 -15.12 7.21 2.17
N SER A 358 -14.03 7.88 2.57
CA SER A 358 -14.14 9.16 3.26
C SER A 358 -14.43 10.29 2.27
N THR A 359 -15.69 10.69 2.21
CA THR A 359 -16.15 11.93 1.57
C THR A 359 -15.95 13.10 2.52
N GLY A 360 -14.73 13.63 2.59
CA GLY A 360 -14.45 14.92 3.20
C GLY A 360 -13.98 14.91 4.66
N THR A 361 -13.02 15.80 4.90
CA THR A 361 -12.41 16.22 6.19
C THR A 361 -11.54 15.21 6.93
N ALA A 362 -10.30 15.63 7.13
CA ALA A 362 -9.19 14.96 7.80
C ALA A 362 -9.42 14.76 9.31
N THR A 363 -10.44 13.99 9.70
CA THR A 363 -10.64 13.59 11.10
C THR A 363 -10.20 12.14 11.33
N ALA A 364 -8.89 12.03 11.57
CA ALA A 364 -8.18 11.18 12.54
C ALA A 364 -8.36 9.65 12.60
N SER A 365 -9.36 9.00 11.99
CA SER A 365 -9.44 7.53 11.98
C SER A 365 -8.95 6.95 10.66
N ILE A 366 -7.87 6.18 10.71
CA ILE A 366 -7.34 5.43 9.57
C ILE A 366 -8.44 4.53 8.99
N GLY A 367 -8.63 4.61 7.67
CA GLY A 367 -9.72 3.94 6.96
C GLY A 367 -9.72 2.42 7.12
N GLN A 368 -10.89 1.80 7.02
CA GLN A 368 -11.04 0.34 7.14
C GLN A 368 -10.17 -0.42 6.12
N PHE A 369 -9.97 0.16 4.93
CA PHE A 369 -9.10 -0.39 3.90
C PHE A 369 -7.64 -0.49 4.37
N ALA A 370 -7.09 0.57 4.97
CA ALA A 370 -5.73 0.57 5.49
C ALA A 370 -5.58 -0.44 6.64
N LYS A 371 -6.55 -0.53 7.56
CA LYS A 371 -6.56 -1.56 8.62
C LYS A 371 -6.52 -2.98 8.05
N LYS A 372 -7.26 -3.24 6.97
CA LYS A 372 -7.23 -4.53 6.26
C LYS A 372 -5.86 -4.83 5.62
N GLN A 373 -5.21 -3.84 5.02
CA GLN A 373 -3.87 -4.03 4.43
C GLN A 373 -2.80 -4.25 5.50
N ILE A 374 -2.89 -3.55 6.65
CA ILE A 374 -1.97 -3.76 7.78
C ILE A 374 -2.15 -5.16 8.38
N ARG A 375 -3.40 -5.64 8.48
CA ARG A 375 -3.67 -7.02 8.86
C ARG A 375 -3.02 -8.00 7.88
N ARG A 376 -3.16 -7.77 6.57
CA ARG A 376 -2.50 -8.59 5.55
C ARG A 376 -0.98 -8.57 5.69
N LEU A 377 -0.38 -7.41 5.95
CA LEU A 377 1.05 -7.27 6.20
C LEU A 377 1.50 -8.14 7.39
N LEU A 378 0.76 -8.12 8.50
CA LEU A 378 1.05 -8.95 9.68
C LEU A 378 1.03 -10.44 9.33
N LEU A 379 -0.01 -10.89 8.61
CA LEU A 379 -0.20 -12.30 8.24
C LEU A 379 0.86 -12.81 7.26
N GLU A 380 1.21 -12.00 6.25
CA GLU A 380 2.17 -12.39 5.21
C GLU A 380 3.62 -12.37 5.71
N THR A 381 3.98 -11.40 6.55
CA THR A 381 5.37 -11.26 7.04
C THR A 381 5.66 -12.06 8.30
N ARG A 382 4.63 -12.41 9.08
CA ARG A 382 4.74 -13.02 10.43
C ARG A 382 5.70 -12.26 11.37
N ALA A 383 5.92 -10.98 11.09
CA ALA A 383 6.86 -10.13 11.82
C ALA A 383 6.13 -9.45 12.98
N PHE A 384 5.54 -10.24 13.89
CA PHE A 384 4.71 -9.74 14.99
C PHE A 384 5.50 -8.90 15.98
N GLU A 385 6.70 -9.35 16.36
CA GLU A 385 7.59 -8.62 17.29
C GLU A 385 7.95 -7.19 16.80
N PRO A 386 8.50 -6.97 15.58
CA PRO A 386 8.88 -5.62 15.15
C PRO A 386 7.69 -4.68 14.89
N LEU A 387 6.50 -5.22 14.62
CA LEU A 387 5.30 -4.42 14.31
C LEU A 387 4.47 -4.13 15.56
N ALA A 388 4.16 -5.15 16.35
CA ALA A 388 3.24 -5.10 17.49
C ALA A 388 3.94 -5.15 18.86
N GLY A 389 5.19 -5.61 18.94
CA GLY A 389 5.96 -5.71 20.19
C GLY A 389 5.94 -7.11 20.81
N LYS A 390 6.35 -7.19 22.09
CA LYS A 390 6.41 -8.43 22.89
C LYS A 390 5.46 -8.36 24.07
N VAL A 391 5.07 -9.53 24.59
CA VAL A 391 4.31 -9.63 25.84
C VAL A 391 5.29 -9.70 27.01
N SER A 392 5.17 -8.76 27.95
CA SER A 392 5.94 -8.75 29.20
C SER A 392 5.55 -9.91 30.13
N SER A 393 6.38 -10.18 31.13
CA SER A 393 6.12 -11.20 32.16
C SER A 393 4.80 -11.01 32.91
N ASN A 394 4.30 -9.78 33.04
CA ASN A 394 3.01 -9.47 33.67
C ASN A 394 1.79 -9.70 32.73
N GLY A 395 2.01 -9.98 31.45
CA GLY A 395 0.93 -10.09 30.46
C GLY A 395 0.45 -8.76 29.90
N SER A 396 1.11 -7.64 30.16
CA SER A 396 0.94 -6.43 29.33
C SER A 396 1.79 -6.55 28.07
N ARG A 397 1.32 -5.96 26.97
CA ARG A 397 2.16 -5.74 25.78
C ARG A 397 3.18 -4.64 26.09
N GLU A 398 4.45 -4.86 25.78
CA GLU A 398 5.48 -3.82 25.80
C GLU A 398 5.10 -2.75 24.80
N SER A 399 4.59 -1.63 25.32
CA SER A 399 4.17 -0.50 24.49
C SER A 399 5.25 0.58 24.48
N ALA A 400 5.21 1.45 23.48
CA ALA A 400 6.12 2.58 23.34
C ALA A 400 6.17 3.51 24.58
N THR A 401 5.15 3.49 25.43
CA THR A 401 5.05 4.31 26.65
C THR A 401 5.74 3.73 27.88
N ASP A 402 6.18 2.47 27.83
CA ASP A 402 6.83 1.81 28.96
C ASP A 402 8.28 2.29 29.09
N THR A 403 8.48 3.30 29.93
CA THR A 403 9.78 3.94 30.28
C THR A 403 10.88 3.01 30.83
N SER A 404 10.62 1.70 30.93
CA SER A 404 11.59 0.69 31.37
C SER A 404 12.37 0.03 30.22
N ALA A 405 11.97 0.27 28.96
CA ALA A 405 12.72 -0.17 27.81
C ALA A 405 14.02 0.64 27.71
N THR A 406 15.16 -0.02 27.93
CA THR A 406 16.47 0.48 27.49
C THR A 406 16.36 0.99 26.04
N PRO A 407 17.03 2.10 25.67
CA PRO A 407 16.93 2.73 24.34
C PRO A 407 17.40 1.87 23.15
N SER A 408 17.65 0.57 23.38
CA SER A 408 18.13 -0.42 22.44
C SER A 408 17.08 -1.43 21.96
N SER A 409 15.87 -1.51 22.56
CA SER A 409 14.77 -2.27 21.93
C SER A 409 13.97 -1.34 21.02
N SER A 410 13.89 -1.68 19.74
CA SER A 410 13.16 -0.85 18.78
C SER A 410 11.68 -0.81 19.18
N LEU A 411 11.13 0.39 19.36
CA LEU A 411 9.72 0.61 19.65
C LEU A 411 8.82 -0.15 18.65
N PRO A 412 7.67 -0.70 19.09
CA PRO A 412 6.72 -1.31 18.18
C PRO A 412 6.25 -0.28 17.14
N ALA A 413 6.37 -0.62 15.85
CA ALA A 413 6.09 0.34 14.80
C ALA A 413 4.62 0.79 14.78
N MET A 414 3.68 -0.08 15.17
CA MET A 414 2.25 0.24 15.21
C MET A 414 1.88 1.27 16.29
N ASP A 415 2.55 1.25 17.44
CA ASP A 415 2.25 2.15 18.56
C ASP A 415 2.63 3.61 18.25
N CYS A 416 3.47 3.85 17.23
CA CYS A 416 3.80 5.19 16.75
C CYS A 416 2.63 5.85 15.99
N TYR A 417 1.72 5.06 15.42
CA TYR A 417 0.66 5.54 14.53
C TYR A 417 -0.76 5.32 15.07
N PHE A 418 -0.95 4.34 15.96
CA PHE A 418 -2.26 3.92 16.44
C PHE A 418 -2.36 4.03 17.96
N SER A 419 -3.58 4.23 18.46
CA SER A 419 -3.85 4.08 19.90
C SER A 419 -3.74 2.61 20.33
N SER A 420 -3.39 2.37 21.60
CA SER A 420 -3.24 1.00 22.13
C SER A 420 -4.50 0.13 21.93
N ALA A 421 -5.69 0.74 22.05
CA ALA A 421 -6.98 0.08 21.82
C ALA A 421 -7.20 -0.31 20.35
N GLU A 422 -6.78 0.54 19.40
CA GLU A 422 -6.88 0.22 17.97
C GLU A 422 -5.90 -0.88 17.56
N VAL A 423 -4.68 -0.87 18.10
CA VAL A 423 -3.72 -1.96 17.87
C VAL A 423 -4.27 -3.27 18.40
N SER A 424 -4.84 -3.28 19.61
CA SER A 424 -5.51 -4.46 20.17
C SER A 424 -6.65 -4.97 19.27
N SER A 425 -7.46 -4.07 18.71
CA SER A 425 -8.52 -4.44 17.78
C SER A 425 -7.98 -5.04 16.48
N ILE A 426 -6.95 -4.43 15.86
CA ILE A 426 -6.36 -4.91 14.61
C ILE A 426 -5.73 -6.29 14.81
N LEU A 427 -5.03 -6.49 15.92
CA LEU A 427 -4.41 -7.78 16.28
C LEU A 427 -5.47 -8.85 16.58
N ALA A 428 -6.56 -8.51 17.26
CA ALA A 428 -7.65 -9.43 17.52
C ALA A 428 -8.32 -9.88 16.21
N ASP A 429 -8.57 -8.94 15.28
CA ASP A 429 -9.12 -9.25 13.96
C ASP A 429 -8.15 -10.09 13.12
N ALA A 430 -6.83 -9.83 13.22
CA ALA A 430 -5.80 -10.66 12.59
C ALA A 430 -5.79 -12.09 13.13
N ALA A 431 -5.91 -12.24 14.46
CA ALA A 431 -5.94 -13.55 15.12
C ALA A 431 -7.16 -14.39 14.69
N VAL A 432 -8.33 -13.76 14.53
CA VAL A 432 -9.54 -14.44 14.01
C VAL A 432 -9.33 -14.91 12.58
N ASP A 433 -8.70 -14.09 11.73
CA ASP A 433 -8.39 -14.48 10.35
C ASP A 433 -7.37 -15.64 10.31
N THR A 434 -6.30 -15.63 11.11
CA THR A 434 -5.36 -16.77 11.22
C THR A 434 -6.05 -18.06 11.68
N LEU A 435 -7.01 -17.93 12.60
CA LEU A 435 -7.76 -19.08 13.11
C LEU A 435 -8.63 -19.70 12.01
N ARG A 436 -9.18 -18.89 11.11
CA ARG A 436 -9.94 -19.36 9.93
C ARG A 436 -9.05 -20.01 8.88
N GLU A 437 -7.81 -19.56 8.75
CA GLU A 437 -6.79 -20.17 7.88
C GLU A 437 -6.25 -21.50 8.45
N GLY A 438 -6.51 -21.78 9.73
CA GLY A 438 -6.11 -23.01 10.42
C GLY A 438 -4.74 -22.93 11.10
N ASN A 439 -4.05 -21.79 11.04
CA ASN A 439 -2.78 -21.60 11.73
C ASN A 439 -3.01 -21.13 13.18
N LYS A 440 -3.21 -22.09 14.06
CA LYS A 440 -3.60 -21.86 15.46
C LYS A 440 -2.44 -21.32 16.32
N ALA A 441 -1.19 -21.65 16.00
CA ALA A 441 -0.03 -21.19 16.74
C ALA A 441 0.16 -19.66 16.63
N ASP A 442 0.14 -19.13 15.40
CA ASP A 442 0.23 -17.69 15.14
C ASP A 442 -1.00 -16.95 15.73
N ALA A 443 -2.18 -17.56 15.68
CA ALA A 443 -3.39 -17.01 16.29
C ALA A 443 -3.23 -16.84 17.82
N ALA A 444 -2.61 -17.81 18.50
CA ALA A 444 -2.36 -17.74 19.94
C ALA A 444 -1.42 -16.58 20.31
N GLU A 445 -0.35 -16.38 19.53
CA GLU A 445 0.57 -15.25 19.73
C GLU A 445 -0.13 -13.90 19.50
N LEU A 446 -0.92 -13.78 18.43
CA LEU A 446 -1.68 -12.56 18.14
C LEU A 446 -2.74 -12.25 19.21
N PHE A 447 -3.44 -13.25 19.75
CA PHE A 447 -4.38 -13.05 20.87
C PHE A 447 -3.66 -12.59 22.15
N ALA A 448 -2.47 -13.12 22.42
CA ALA A 448 -1.65 -12.67 23.54
C ALA A 448 -1.22 -11.21 23.38
N LEU A 449 -0.75 -10.82 22.18
CA LEU A 449 -0.37 -9.43 21.86
C LEU A 449 -1.59 -8.47 21.86
N ALA A 450 -2.76 -8.96 21.48
CA ALA A 450 -4.00 -8.20 21.54
C ALA A 450 -4.53 -7.98 22.97
N GLY A 451 -4.03 -8.75 23.95
CA GLY A 451 -4.56 -8.75 25.32
C GLY A 451 -5.94 -9.42 25.46
N ARG A 452 -6.35 -10.25 24.48
CA ARG A 452 -7.64 -10.96 24.45
C ARG A 452 -7.48 -12.35 25.08
N TYR A 453 -7.27 -12.38 26.39
CA TYR A 453 -6.92 -13.61 27.12
C TYR A 453 -8.06 -14.64 27.19
N GLY A 454 -9.33 -14.24 27.17
CA GLY A 454 -10.45 -15.17 27.11
C GLY A 454 -10.44 -16.03 25.83
N SER A 455 -10.23 -15.39 24.67
CA SER A 455 -10.12 -16.07 23.38
C SER A 455 -8.87 -16.96 23.29
N LEU A 456 -7.74 -16.49 23.83
CA LEU A 456 -6.51 -17.27 23.92
C LEU A 456 -6.70 -18.54 24.76
N LEU A 457 -7.30 -18.43 25.94
CA LEU A 457 -7.56 -19.59 26.81
C LEU A 457 -8.55 -20.56 26.18
N SER A 458 -9.58 -20.06 25.49
CA SER A 458 -10.49 -20.94 24.75
C SER A 458 -9.76 -21.72 23.66
N LEU A 459 -8.86 -21.08 22.91
CA LEU A 459 -8.03 -21.74 21.90
C LEU A 459 -7.10 -22.79 22.54
N LEU A 460 -6.39 -22.42 23.60
CA LEU A 460 -5.52 -23.34 24.34
C LEU A 460 -6.30 -24.53 24.90
N ASN A 461 -7.48 -24.31 25.50
CA ASN A 461 -8.32 -25.37 26.02
C ASN A 461 -8.75 -26.35 24.92
N CYS A 462 -9.17 -25.83 23.76
CA CYS A 462 -9.52 -26.66 22.61
C CYS A 462 -8.34 -27.52 22.12
N GLU A 463 -7.15 -26.93 21.95
CA GLU A 463 -5.97 -27.66 21.46
C GLU A 463 -5.42 -28.65 22.49
N LEU A 464 -5.38 -28.28 23.76
CA LEU A 464 -4.98 -29.21 24.82
C LEU A 464 -5.92 -30.41 24.87
N ALA A 465 -7.23 -30.17 24.70
CA ALA A 465 -8.23 -31.21 24.73
C ALA A 465 -8.21 -32.14 23.52
N SER A 466 -7.94 -31.62 22.32
CA SER A 466 -7.77 -32.45 21.11
C SER A 466 -6.53 -33.33 21.21
N HIS A 467 -5.47 -32.85 21.86
CA HIS A 467 -4.21 -33.58 22.05
C HIS A 467 -4.07 -34.25 23.44
N LEU A 468 -5.19 -34.46 24.17
CA LEU A 468 -5.18 -35.11 25.49
C LEU A 468 -4.66 -36.54 25.43
N VAL A 469 -5.15 -37.31 24.46
CA VAL A 469 -4.80 -38.72 24.27
C VAL A 469 -3.75 -38.83 23.18
N ASP A 470 -2.61 -39.42 23.54
CA ASP A 470 -1.57 -39.79 22.58
C ASP A 470 -2.03 -41.07 21.86
N VAL A 471 -2.05 -41.07 20.53
CA VAL A 471 -2.33 -42.28 19.78
C VAL A 471 -1.08 -43.16 19.90
N SER A 472 -1.15 -44.20 20.74
CA SER A 472 -0.05 -45.16 20.89
C SER A 472 0.43 -45.66 19.52
N PRO A 473 1.74 -45.83 19.31
CA PRO A 473 2.28 -46.31 18.04
C PRO A 473 1.72 -47.69 17.76
N GLY A 474 0.75 -47.76 16.84
CA GLY A 474 0.28 -49.04 16.33
C GLY A 474 1.41 -49.68 15.54
N GLU A 475 1.84 -50.88 15.92
CA GLU A 475 2.92 -51.66 15.31
C GLU A 475 2.66 -52.11 13.85
N GLY A 476 1.80 -51.42 13.09
CA GLY A 476 1.36 -51.86 11.76
C GLY A 476 1.02 -50.76 10.75
N GLY A 477 1.43 -49.51 10.97
CA GLY A 477 1.11 -48.40 10.08
C GLY A 477 2.15 -48.16 8.98
N GLY A 478 1.70 -47.89 7.75
CA GLY A 478 2.57 -47.60 6.60
C GLY A 478 3.42 -46.32 6.80
N SER A 479 4.41 -46.10 5.94
CA SER A 479 5.34 -44.95 6.04
C SER A 479 4.66 -43.57 6.06
N GLY A 480 3.45 -43.44 5.52
CA GLY A 480 2.64 -42.20 5.60
C GLY A 480 1.99 -41.95 6.96
N GLU A 481 1.58 -43.01 7.67
CA GLU A 481 0.94 -42.90 8.99
C GLU A 481 1.97 -42.58 10.08
N GLN A 482 3.22 -43.03 9.90
CA GLN A 482 4.33 -42.69 10.80
C GLN A 482 4.69 -41.19 10.76
N LEU A 483 4.66 -40.56 9.58
CA LEU A 483 4.93 -39.12 9.44
C LEU A 483 3.84 -38.27 10.10
N GLN A 484 2.58 -38.67 9.96
CA GLN A 484 1.45 -37.96 10.55
C GLN A 484 1.43 -38.10 12.09
N GLN A 485 1.77 -39.28 12.61
CA GLN A 485 1.92 -39.50 14.06
C GLN A 485 3.08 -38.71 14.68
N GLN A 486 4.19 -38.55 13.94
CA GLN A 486 5.29 -37.69 14.38
C GLN A 486 4.86 -36.23 14.48
N GLN A 487 4.12 -35.73 13.50
CA GLN A 487 3.59 -34.36 13.51
C GLN A 487 2.59 -34.13 14.67
N GLU A 488 1.65 -35.04 14.89
CA GLU A 488 0.68 -34.94 16.00
C GLU A 488 1.37 -34.98 17.38
N SER A 489 2.44 -35.76 17.51
CA SER A 489 3.25 -35.83 18.74
C SER A 489 4.04 -34.54 19.00
N GLU A 490 4.57 -33.92 17.93
CA GLU A 490 5.27 -32.64 17.99
C GLU A 490 4.32 -31.50 18.34
N GLU A 491 3.12 -31.47 17.73
CA GLU A 491 2.06 -30.52 18.03
C GLU A 491 1.58 -30.64 19.48
N ARG A 492 1.36 -31.86 19.98
CA ARG A 492 1.04 -32.11 21.39
C ARG A 492 2.11 -31.53 22.31
N ARG A 493 3.39 -31.77 22.00
CA ARG A 493 4.50 -31.27 22.80
C ARG A 493 4.59 -29.74 22.76
N PHE A 494 4.38 -29.14 21.59
CA PHE A 494 4.35 -27.69 21.41
C PHE A 494 3.26 -27.06 22.29
N TRP A 495 2.00 -27.51 22.17
CA TRP A 495 0.88 -26.96 22.93
C TRP A 495 1.02 -27.18 24.43
N ARG A 496 1.53 -28.33 24.84
CA ARG A 496 1.84 -28.61 26.25
C ARG A 496 2.87 -27.61 26.80
N ASN A 497 3.97 -27.40 26.08
CA ASN A 497 5.02 -26.48 26.51
C ASN A 497 4.51 -25.04 26.52
N ALA A 498 3.72 -24.64 25.52
CA ALA A 498 3.08 -23.34 25.46
C ALA A 498 2.14 -23.11 26.66
N ALA A 499 1.32 -24.09 27.00
CA ALA A 499 0.42 -24.03 28.14
C ALA A 499 1.16 -24.00 29.49
N LEU A 500 2.22 -24.80 29.67
CA LEU A 500 3.08 -24.74 30.85
C LEU A 500 3.76 -23.38 30.99
N HIS A 501 4.27 -22.84 29.87
CA HIS A 501 4.88 -21.53 29.85
C HIS A 501 3.88 -20.44 30.25
N PHE A 502 2.71 -20.43 29.62
CA PHE A 502 1.62 -19.49 29.92
C PHE A 502 1.18 -19.57 31.40
N HIS A 503 1.00 -20.78 31.94
CA HIS A 503 0.68 -20.99 33.35
C HIS A 503 1.78 -20.44 34.27
N SER A 504 3.04 -20.77 34.00
CA SER A 504 4.17 -20.34 34.83
C SER A 504 4.37 -18.83 34.84
N LEU A 505 4.14 -18.16 33.71
CA LEU A 505 4.32 -16.72 33.58
C LEU A 505 3.13 -15.97 34.20
N HIS A 506 1.91 -16.37 33.85
CA HIS A 506 0.73 -15.53 34.08
C HIS A 506 -0.18 -16.01 35.21
N LEU A 507 -0.19 -17.31 35.56
CA LEU A 507 -1.12 -17.87 36.56
C LEU A 507 -0.43 -18.28 37.86
N ALA A 508 0.86 -18.64 37.82
CA ALA A 508 1.61 -19.06 39.01
C ALA A 508 1.97 -17.87 39.95
N HIS A 509 2.13 -16.67 39.39
CA HIS A 509 2.59 -15.48 40.10
C HIS A 509 1.45 -14.49 40.40
N GLY A 510 0.53 -14.83 41.31
CA GLY A 510 -0.44 -13.88 41.89
C GLY A 510 -1.37 -13.17 40.89
N ARG A 511 -1.86 -11.97 41.26
CA ARG A 511 -2.72 -11.10 40.41
C ARG A 511 -1.89 -10.48 39.28
N THR A 512 -1.77 -11.18 38.16
CA THR A 512 -1.21 -10.64 36.91
C THR A 512 -2.28 -9.90 36.11
N HIS A 513 -1.87 -9.10 35.13
CA HIS A 513 -2.80 -8.39 34.23
C HIS A 513 -3.76 -9.36 33.52
N VAL A 514 -3.31 -10.58 33.22
CA VAL A 514 -4.12 -11.64 32.63
C VAL A 514 -5.32 -11.99 33.50
N VAL A 515 -5.11 -12.17 34.81
CA VAL A 515 -6.18 -12.49 35.76
C VAL A 515 -7.17 -11.32 35.87
N GLU A 516 -6.68 -10.08 35.91
CA GLU A 516 -7.55 -8.89 35.94
C GLU A 516 -8.42 -8.76 34.69
N VAL A 517 -7.87 -9.05 33.50
CA VAL A 517 -8.63 -9.04 32.24
C VAL A 517 -9.67 -10.15 32.24
N LEU A 518 -9.32 -11.36 32.68
CA LEU A 518 -10.26 -12.48 32.78
C LEU A 518 -11.38 -12.23 33.79
N GLU A 519 -11.09 -11.57 34.92
CA GLU A 519 -12.09 -11.14 35.90
C GLU A 519 -13.05 -10.12 35.28
N LYS A 520 -12.54 -9.13 34.53
CA LYS A 520 -13.35 -8.13 33.83
C LYS A 520 -14.22 -8.74 32.75
N GLU A 521 -13.72 -9.74 32.02
CA GLU A 521 -14.46 -10.46 30.99
C GLU A 521 -15.43 -11.52 31.56
N GLY A 522 -15.34 -11.85 32.85
CA GLY A 522 -16.16 -12.89 33.48
C GLY A 522 -15.74 -14.32 33.11
N ASN A 523 -14.52 -14.51 32.58
CA ASN A 523 -14.05 -15.76 31.97
C ASN A 523 -13.18 -16.62 32.91
N LEU A 524 -13.28 -16.43 34.23
CA LEU A 524 -12.52 -17.21 35.21
C LEU A 524 -12.74 -18.73 35.11
N ALA A 525 -13.93 -19.16 34.69
CA ALA A 525 -14.24 -20.57 34.48
C ALA A 525 -13.31 -21.22 33.42
N LEU A 526 -12.91 -20.48 32.38
CA LEU A 526 -11.97 -20.98 31.37
C LEU A 526 -10.59 -21.24 31.95
N GLY A 527 -10.16 -20.43 32.93
CA GLY A 527 -8.91 -20.65 33.67
C GLY A 527 -8.95 -21.91 34.52
N ASN A 528 -10.09 -22.19 35.17
CA ASN A 528 -10.28 -23.43 35.92
C ASN A 528 -10.28 -24.66 34.99
N THR A 529 -10.95 -24.56 33.85
CA THR A 529 -10.93 -25.58 32.79
C THR A 529 -9.50 -25.82 32.28
N PHE A 530 -8.74 -24.75 32.06
CA PHE A 530 -7.34 -24.82 31.62
C PHE A 530 -6.47 -25.58 32.63
N GLN A 531 -6.58 -25.25 33.93
CA GLN A 531 -5.84 -25.96 34.97
C GLN A 531 -6.21 -27.44 35.05
N LEU A 532 -7.51 -27.74 34.90
CA LEU A 532 -8.01 -29.11 34.89
C LEU A 532 -7.45 -29.90 33.70
N LEU A 533 -7.46 -29.32 32.50
CA LEU A 533 -6.88 -29.92 31.29
C LEU A 533 -5.38 -30.19 31.45
N MET A 534 -4.62 -29.25 32.03
CA MET A 534 -3.20 -29.44 32.32
C MET A 534 -2.95 -30.61 33.26
N ASN A 535 -3.74 -30.73 34.33
CA ASN A 535 -3.65 -31.86 35.25
C ASN A 535 -4.05 -33.18 34.56
N LEU A 536 -5.07 -33.14 33.69
CA LEU A 536 -5.50 -34.30 32.91
C LEU A 536 -4.43 -34.76 31.91
N MET A 537 -3.67 -33.85 31.29
CA MET A 537 -2.53 -34.23 30.45
C MET A 537 -1.49 -35.02 31.25
N VAL A 538 -1.14 -34.54 32.46
CA VAL A 538 -0.22 -35.24 33.36
C VAL A 538 -0.78 -36.61 33.75
N PHE A 539 -2.09 -36.72 33.98
CA PHE A 539 -2.75 -38.00 34.21
C PHE A 539 -2.57 -38.96 33.04
N PHE A 540 -2.85 -38.54 31.80
CA PHE A 540 -2.68 -39.40 30.63
C PHE A 540 -1.23 -39.82 30.39
N ASP A 541 -0.24 -38.97 30.68
CA ASP A 541 1.16 -39.39 30.60
C ASP A 541 1.51 -40.43 31.67
N ARG A 542 1.01 -40.28 32.90
CA ARG A 542 1.21 -41.28 33.97
C ARG A 542 0.57 -42.62 33.63
N CYS A 543 -0.62 -42.60 33.01
CA CYS A 543 -1.27 -43.80 32.48
C CYS A 543 -0.41 -44.48 31.42
N ARG A 544 0.20 -43.71 30.51
CA ARG A 544 1.09 -44.23 29.47
C ARG A 544 2.37 -44.83 30.05
N ASP A 545 2.97 -44.17 31.03
CA ASP A 545 4.20 -44.60 31.69
C ASP A 545 3.97 -45.78 32.66
N GLN A 546 2.75 -46.35 32.70
CA GLN A 546 2.33 -47.48 33.55
C GLN A 546 2.43 -47.22 35.06
N HIS A 547 2.49 -45.95 35.47
CA HIS A 547 2.45 -45.55 36.88
C HIS A 547 1.00 -45.46 37.37
N TRP A 548 0.33 -46.62 37.45
CA TRP A 548 -1.11 -46.70 37.69
C TRP A 548 -1.54 -46.15 39.06
N GLU A 549 -0.73 -46.31 40.12
CA GLU A 549 -1.06 -45.80 41.46
C GLU A 549 -1.00 -44.26 41.50
N ASP A 550 0.04 -43.67 40.91
CA ASP A 550 0.21 -42.22 40.80
C ASP A 550 -0.81 -41.56 39.86
N ALA A 551 -1.27 -42.28 38.84
CA ALA A 551 -2.35 -41.84 37.97
C ALA A 551 -3.69 -41.81 38.72
N TRP A 552 -3.97 -42.86 39.50
CA TRP A 552 -5.22 -42.94 40.27
C TRP A 552 -5.31 -41.87 41.36
N THR A 553 -4.22 -41.61 42.10
CA THR A 553 -4.21 -40.53 43.10
C THR A 553 -4.46 -39.16 42.49
N LEU A 554 -3.95 -38.93 41.26
CA LEU A 554 -4.15 -37.68 40.54
C LEU A 554 -5.62 -37.53 40.10
N ILE A 555 -6.23 -38.54 39.47
CA ILE A 555 -7.65 -38.44 39.06
C ILE A 555 -8.59 -38.35 40.27
N ASP A 556 -8.25 -39.00 41.38
CA ASP A 556 -9.02 -38.91 42.63
C ASP A 556 -8.93 -37.50 43.22
N SER A 557 -7.75 -36.86 43.17
CA SER A 557 -7.56 -35.47 43.59
C SER A 557 -8.31 -34.45 42.73
N LEU A 558 -8.59 -34.77 41.47
CA LEU A 558 -9.37 -33.91 40.57
C LEU A 558 -10.87 -33.93 40.86
N LEU A 559 -11.34 -34.87 41.71
CA LEU A 559 -12.74 -35.00 42.12
C LEU A 559 -13.72 -35.05 40.93
N LEU A 560 -13.28 -35.54 39.77
CA LEU A 560 -14.11 -35.66 38.57
C LEU A 560 -15.06 -36.85 38.64
N LEU A 561 -14.66 -37.91 39.35
CA LEU A 561 -15.40 -39.16 39.47
C LEU A 561 -16.10 -39.27 40.83
N PRO A 562 -17.25 -39.95 40.92
CA PRO A 562 -17.94 -40.18 42.19
C PRO A 562 -17.18 -41.20 43.05
N GLN A 563 -16.93 -40.86 44.32
CA GLN A 563 -16.30 -41.76 45.29
C GLN A 563 -17.32 -42.65 46.03
N ALA A 564 -18.57 -42.18 46.14
CA ALA A 564 -19.67 -42.88 46.80
C ALA A 564 -20.97 -42.78 46.00
N GLU A 565 -21.88 -43.75 46.16
CA GLU A 565 -23.18 -43.77 45.47
C GLU A 565 -24.03 -42.52 45.76
N VAL A 566 -23.89 -41.94 46.94
CA VAL A 566 -24.64 -40.75 47.39
C VAL A 566 -24.26 -39.49 46.60
N GLU A 567 -23.04 -39.44 46.05
CA GLU A 567 -22.54 -38.28 45.30
C GLU A 567 -22.87 -38.33 43.81
N MET A 568 -23.43 -39.45 43.35
CA MET A 568 -23.67 -39.75 41.94
C MET A 568 -24.48 -38.65 41.24
N THR A 569 -25.61 -38.24 41.82
CA THR A 569 -26.49 -37.21 41.24
C THR A 569 -25.81 -35.85 41.13
N ARG A 570 -25.09 -35.44 42.19
CA ARG A 570 -24.33 -34.18 42.21
C ARG A 570 -23.21 -34.16 41.17
N LYS A 571 -22.53 -35.28 40.97
CA LYS A 571 -21.45 -35.39 39.96
C LYS A 571 -21.99 -35.42 38.54
N VAL A 572 -23.19 -35.96 38.30
CA VAL A 572 -23.87 -35.89 37.01
C VAL A 572 -24.27 -34.44 36.68
N GLU A 573 -24.82 -33.71 37.65
CA GLU A 573 -25.09 -32.27 37.49
C GLU A 573 -23.80 -31.47 37.24
N ALA A 574 -22.75 -31.75 38.02
CA ALA A 574 -21.45 -31.12 37.84
C ALA A 574 -20.84 -31.41 36.46
N PHE A 575 -21.03 -32.62 35.91
CA PHE A 575 -20.61 -32.97 34.56
C PHE A 575 -21.30 -32.09 33.51
N HIS A 576 -22.60 -31.85 33.64
CA HIS A 576 -23.33 -30.96 32.72
C HIS A 576 -22.91 -29.48 32.85
N CYS A 577 -22.31 -29.10 33.98
CA CYS A 577 -21.74 -27.77 34.20
C CYS A 577 -20.28 -27.64 33.73
N LEU A 578 -19.60 -28.74 33.34
CA LEU A 578 -18.25 -28.67 32.76
C LEU A 578 -18.27 -27.99 31.40
N ASP A 579 -17.12 -27.43 30.99
CA ASP A 579 -16.97 -26.86 29.65
C ASP A 579 -17.16 -27.93 28.55
N ASN A 580 -17.72 -27.54 27.41
CA ASN A 580 -18.07 -28.45 26.30
C ASN A 580 -16.86 -29.25 25.83
N VAL A 581 -15.68 -28.63 25.84
CA VAL A 581 -14.41 -29.24 25.47
C VAL A 581 -14.09 -30.44 26.38
N LEU A 582 -14.24 -30.28 27.70
CA LEU A 582 -14.05 -31.36 28.67
C LEU A 582 -15.15 -32.43 28.57
N GLN A 583 -16.40 -32.02 28.33
CA GLN A 583 -17.51 -32.97 28.15
C GLN A 583 -17.25 -33.90 26.96
N HIS A 584 -16.69 -33.36 25.87
CA HIS A 584 -16.33 -34.15 24.70
C HIS A 584 -15.18 -35.11 24.99
N SER A 585 -14.14 -34.69 25.71
CA SER A 585 -12.99 -35.57 26.03
C SER A 585 -13.24 -36.51 27.22
N PHE A 586 -14.38 -36.39 27.91
CA PHE A 586 -14.68 -37.15 29.13
C PHE A 586 -14.68 -38.67 28.93
N HIS A 587 -15.06 -39.14 27.74
CA HIS A 587 -15.05 -40.57 27.40
C HIS A 587 -13.65 -41.19 27.47
N HIS A 588 -12.62 -40.45 27.07
CA HIS A 588 -11.23 -40.87 27.21
C HIS A 588 -10.79 -40.90 28.68
N ILE A 589 -11.22 -39.92 29.47
CA ILE A 589 -10.91 -39.85 30.92
C ILE A 589 -11.51 -41.05 31.63
N ALA A 590 -12.78 -41.37 31.36
CA ALA A 590 -13.48 -42.51 31.94
C ALA A 590 -12.83 -43.85 31.55
N LEU A 591 -12.42 -44.01 30.28
CA LEU A 591 -11.74 -45.21 29.82
C LEU A 591 -10.38 -45.38 30.51
N ALA A 592 -9.52 -44.36 30.49
CA ALA A 592 -8.20 -44.42 31.12
C ALA A 592 -8.29 -44.66 32.64
N SER A 593 -9.31 -44.11 33.28
CA SER A 593 -9.58 -44.36 34.71
C SER A 593 -9.96 -45.82 34.98
N MET A 594 -10.77 -46.44 34.12
CA MET A 594 -11.07 -47.88 34.21
C MET A 594 -9.86 -48.75 33.91
N GLU A 595 -9.02 -48.37 32.95
CA GLU A 595 -7.75 -49.07 32.66
C GLU A 595 -6.80 -49.03 33.85
N CYS A 596 -6.70 -47.88 34.54
CA CYS A 596 -5.94 -47.77 35.80
C CYS A 596 -6.46 -48.73 36.87
N LEU A 597 -7.77 -48.77 37.11
CA LEU A 597 -8.38 -49.66 38.09
C LEU A 597 -8.17 -51.14 37.75
N TYR A 598 -8.31 -51.49 36.47
CA TYR A 598 -8.11 -52.85 35.98
C TYR A 598 -6.66 -53.31 36.16
N HIS A 599 -5.68 -52.50 35.77
CA HIS A 599 -4.26 -52.85 35.92
C HIS A 599 -3.83 -52.91 37.39
N GLN A 600 -4.32 -52.02 38.25
CA GLN A 600 -4.08 -52.13 39.70
C GLN A 600 -4.67 -53.42 40.28
N HIS A 601 -5.89 -53.78 39.89
CA HIS A 601 -6.54 -55.02 40.34
C HIS A 601 -5.79 -56.26 39.85
N SER A 602 -5.38 -56.29 38.58
CA SER A 602 -4.59 -57.38 38.01
C SER A 602 -3.22 -57.52 38.69
N ASN A 603 -2.54 -56.41 38.97
CA ASN A 603 -1.27 -56.39 39.68
C ASN A 603 -1.42 -56.89 41.14
N LEU A 604 -2.48 -56.47 41.84
CA LEU A 604 -2.76 -56.96 43.20
C LEU A 604 -3.18 -58.44 43.21
N LYS A 605 -3.97 -58.88 42.23
CA LYS A 605 -4.40 -60.29 42.08
C LYS A 605 -3.23 -61.22 41.75
N SER A 606 -2.32 -60.80 40.88
CA SER A 606 -1.10 -61.56 40.57
C SER A 606 -0.13 -61.61 41.76
N SER A 607 -0.07 -60.55 42.57
CA SER A 607 0.68 -60.52 43.83
C SER A 607 0.11 -61.47 44.89
N LEU A 608 -1.22 -61.64 44.95
CA LEU A 608 -1.92 -62.57 45.84
C LEU A 608 -1.60 -64.05 45.52
N GLY A 609 -1.40 -64.38 44.23
CA GLY A 609 -1.04 -65.73 43.79
C GLY A 609 0.38 -66.17 44.19
N ARG A 610 1.25 -65.24 44.60
CA ARG A 610 2.62 -65.50 45.05
C ARG A 610 2.71 -65.51 46.59
N GLY A 611 2.04 -66.49 47.22
CA GLY A 611 2.32 -66.96 48.59
C GLY A 611 2.55 -65.88 49.67
N GLN A 612 1.56 -65.03 49.94
CA GLN A 612 1.63 -64.01 50.99
C GLN A 612 1.16 -64.52 52.37
N SER A 613 1.61 -63.84 53.43
CA SER A 613 1.17 -64.06 54.83
C SER A 613 -0.32 -63.77 55.01
N ALA A 614 -1.02 -64.56 55.83
CA ALA A 614 -2.47 -64.50 56.03
C ALA A 614 -3.01 -63.13 56.48
N SER A 615 -2.21 -62.31 57.19
CA SER A 615 -2.59 -60.95 57.60
C SER A 615 -2.50 -59.95 56.45
N ALA A 616 -1.55 -60.12 55.52
CA ALA A 616 -1.44 -59.30 54.32
C ALA A 616 -2.53 -59.67 53.32
N ALA A 617 -2.89 -60.95 53.23
CA ALA A 617 -3.96 -61.47 52.38
C ALA A 617 -5.31 -60.78 52.65
N GLY A 618 -5.70 -60.60 53.93
CA GLY A 618 -6.95 -59.92 54.29
C GLY A 618 -6.97 -58.43 53.89
N ALA A 619 -5.86 -57.71 54.09
CA ALA A 619 -5.75 -56.31 53.68
C ALA A 619 -5.76 -56.14 52.15
N THR A 620 -5.10 -57.05 51.42
CA THR A 620 -5.13 -57.06 49.96
C THR A 620 -6.50 -57.41 49.40
N GLU A 621 -7.24 -58.33 50.05
CA GLU A 621 -8.59 -58.71 49.66
C GLU A 621 -9.59 -57.57 49.89
N GLN A 622 -9.44 -56.84 50.99
CA GLN A 622 -10.21 -55.62 51.24
C GLN A 622 -9.96 -54.54 50.17
N ARG A 623 -8.69 -54.33 49.77
CA ARG A 623 -8.33 -53.38 48.71
C ARG A 623 -8.86 -53.82 47.33
N LEU A 624 -8.90 -55.12 47.05
CA LEU A 624 -9.52 -55.67 45.84
C LEU A 624 -11.04 -55.44 45.82
N MET A 625 -11.73 -55.59 46.96
CA MET A 625 -13.15 -55.24 47.07
C MET A 625 -13.41 -53.76 46.85
N GLU A 626 -12.55 -52.88 47.38
CA GLU A 626 -12.64 -51.44 47.18
C GLU A 626 -12.46 -51.05 45.70
N LEU A 627 -11.48 -51.62 45.01
CA LEU A 627 -11.26 -51.39 43.58
C LEU A 627 -12.44 -51.87 42.72
N ARG A 628 -13.03 -53.02 43.05
CA ARG A 628 -14.25 -53.53 42.41
C ARG A 628 -15.45 -52.61 42.64
N GLY A 629 -15.62 -52.13 43.88
CA GLY A 629 -16.65 -51.16 44.23
C GLY A 629 -16.53 -49.87 43.41
N ARG A 630 -15.31 -49.35 43.27
CA ARG A 630 -15.00 -48.16 42.43
C ARG A 630 -15.25 -48.41 40.95
N GLY A 631 -14.90 -49.59 40.43
CA GLY A 631 -15.20 -49.98 39.05
C GLY A 631 -16.71 -49.99 38.76
N ARG A 632 -17.52 -50.56 39.67
CA ARG A 632 -18.99 -50.55 39.55
C ARG A 632 -19.58 -49.14 39.61
N LEU A 633 -19.05 -48.29 40.49
CA LEU A 633 -19.45 -46.87 40.58
C LEU A 633 -19.20 -46.14 39.26
N LEU A 634 -18.03 -46.34 38.65
CA LEU A 634 -17.67 -45.70 37.39
C LEU A 634 -18.54 -46.16 36.21
N VAL A 635 -18.83 -47.47 36.11
CA VAL A 635 -19.77 -48.00 35.10
C VAL A 635 -21.17 -47.40 35.26
N THR A 636 -21.67 -47.34 36.50
CA THR A 636 -22.98 -46.76 36.81
C THR A 636 -23.03 -45.29 36.43
N PHE A 637 -21.98 -44.53 36.77
CA PHE A 637 -21.85 -43.12 36.45
C PHE A 637 -21.83 -42.85 34.93
N VAL A 638 -21.01 -43.61 34.19
CA VAL A 638 -20.92 -43.51 32.72
C VAL A 638 -22.26 -43.85 32.06
N GLY A 639 -22.98 -44.84 32.60
CA GLY A 639 -24.32 -45.21 32.13
C GLY A 639 -25.37 -44.10 32.33
N LEU A 640 -25.25 -43.32 33.40
CA LEU A 640 -26.15 -42.18 33.70
C LEU A 640 -25.87 -40.96 32.81
N ILE A 641 -24.61 -40.73 32.43
CA ILE A 641 -24.21 -39.56 31.63
C ILE A 641 -24.53 -39.73 30.13
N GLN A 642 -24.68 -40.96 29.64
CA GLN A 642 -24.93 -41.28 28.23
C GLN A 642 -23.98 -40.52 27.27
N MET A 643 -22.69 -40.81 27.37
CA MET A 643 -21.66 -40.14 26.55
C MET A 643 -21.96 -40.23 25.05
N ARG A 644 -21.98 -39.07 24.38
CA ARG A 644 -22.45 -38.92 22.99
C ARG A 644 -21.62 -39.68 21.93
N SER A 645 -20.36 -40.04 22.21
CA SER A 645 -19.42 -40.55 21.20
C SER A 645 -19.08 -42.04 21.28
N SER A 646 -19.55 -42.82 22.26
CA SER A 646 -18.91 -44.12 22.50
C SER A 646 -19.76 -45.23 23.09
N THR A 647 -20.70 -45.77 22.31
CA THR A 647 -21.29 -47.07 22.63
C THR A 647 -20.23 -48.17 22.77
N ASP A 648 -19.16 -48.13 21.96
CA ASP A 648 -18.04 -49.07 22.05
C ASP A 648 -17.16 -48.86 23.29
N THR A 649 -16.82 -47.61 23.64
CA THR A 649 -16.03 -47.35 24.88
C THR A 649 -16.84 -47.71 26.13
N ASN A 650 -18.15 -47.47 26.15
CA ASN A 650 -19.01 -47.92 27.26
C ASN A 650 -19.02 -49.45 27.36
N ALA A 651 -19.08 -50.16 26.23
CA ALA A 651 -18.97 -51.61 26.20
C ALA A 651 -17.58 -52.12 26.61
N ARG A 652 -16.51 -51.39 26.28
CA ARG A 652 -15.14 -51.72 26.73
C ARG A 652 -14.96 -51.51 28.23
N ILE A 653 -15.48 -50.40 28.76
CA ILE A 653 -15.53 -50.12 30.20
C ILE A 653 -16.28 -51.23 30.95
N ALA A 654 -17.46 -51.64 30.46
CA ALA A 654 -18.24 -52.72 31.04
C ALA A 654 -17.52 -54.09 30.95
N ARG A 655 -16.82 -54.36 29.83
CA ARG A 655 -15.99 -55.58 29.70
C ARG A 655 -14.86 -55.62 30.72
N MET A 656 -14.17 -54.50 30.94
CA MET A 656 -13.08 -54.42 31.94
C MET A 656 -13.59 -54.61 33.37
N GLU A 657 -14.78 -54.09 33.70
CA GLU A 657 -15.43 -54.34 34.99
C GLU A 657 -15.76 -55.83 35.17
N ALA A 658 -16.32 -56.47 34.13
CA ALA A 658 -16.62 -57.90 34.18
C ALA A 658 -15.37 -58.78 34.38
N TYR A 659 -14.19 -58.37 33.91
CA TYR A 659 -12.94 -59.08 34.19
C TYR A 659 -12.40 -58.85 35.61
N MET A 660 -12.82 -57.78 36.29
CA MET A 660 -12.45 -57.49 37.68
C MET A 660 -13.32 -58.26 38.67
N MET A 661 -14.60 -58.52 38.34
CA MET A 661 -15.53 -59.35 39.12
C MET A 661 -15.09 -60.81 39.13
#